data_AF-A0A1G5K4L9-F1
#
_entry.id   AF-A0A1G5K4L9-F1
#
_cell.length_a   1.000
_cell.length_b   1.000
_cell.length_c   1.000
_cell.angle_alpha   90.00
_cell.angle_beta   90.00
_cell.angle_gamma   90.00
#
_symmetry.space_group_name_H-M   'P 1'
#
loop_
_entity.id
_entity.type
_entity.pdbx_description
1 polymer ?
#
loop_
_entity_poly.entity_id
_entity_poly.type
_entity_poly.pdbx_seq_one_letter_code
_entity_poly.pdbx_strand_id
1 'polypeptide(L)'
;MGIFDNLKSLFGNSNAGGLQHYPDKLAAEAKANGKDYWNFKISELPSYAEFTQLDDRQKIELLHLTIVKSHQQENQQRTDYTARHVHEELIKAVVRSKTVFTDDDIAAIINSFIKHARYGLVAYHFWPIAPFIVNIAKQREQNPMPFAPEAKAAFERLKANTNSYQYSDKEGEKLVSKIDALLFLTQNEKGAIKPVVFIGDDALSHFANPQLLALPNKEKEIWYRILAAAQKASGGKPSAKYLSEAKKMIAELGGQKFGEKVKGWFDFIVQNKDEFTNDGVILKVSAINQDAVKGLVWMASQVDDLEILQTIAALTERSFAKVPQFGSTYVSIGNACLFALYKSGKLEGIGHLSRLKLRIKLSNALKAIEKYMEEAAAEQGMTVYEIEDLAVSDFGLVDGKRTWHFDDYRAEVSISGIGKTETKWIKPDGTLQKTVPAFVKDKHDDDFKDLKNTAKQMEVTVTAQRDRVDRMLRSDRRMAWAHFEKYYVNHGLMSYLTHNLIWDFADGGTTQTVLFYNGQWQTNKGQAVKPTPQTSVSLWHPVVSSVDTIKTWRDFLTEHQIVQPLKQAFREVYLLTDAEASTKNYSNRMAAHVLKQHQFNQLAKTRGWKYSLLGAFDDGRENGTAELILNEYGLQAEYWVNEINAEEAYNDTGIWNYVATDQVRFTRLDGGETIDLIDVPVKPFSEIMRDVDLFVGVASVGNDPAWQDTGGVPAYRNYWQAYSFGDLSETAKMRKEILTNLVPRLKISKVAEIRDKFLVVQGKLRTYKIHIGSTNILMEPNDQYLCIVPDRKTKDVTENVYLPFEGDNGLSVVLSKAFLLADDDKITDPTIISQLKMR
;
A
#
# COMPACT_ATOMS: atom_id res chain seq x y z
N MET A 1 -35.79 44.23 27.66
CA MET A 1 -36.77 43.30 28.24
C MET A 1 -36.23 41.90 28.08
N GLY A 2 -36.02 41.19 29.18
CA GLY A 2 -35.27 39.93 29.20
C GLY A 2 -36.09 38.78 28.61
N ILE A 3 -35.42 37.73 28.14
CA ILE A 3 -36.04 36.46 27.69
C ILE A 3 -37.03 35.89 28.71
N PHE A 4 -36.79 36.13 30.01
CA PHE A 4 -37.70 35.75 31.09
C PHE A 4 -39.04 36.49 31.06
N ASP A 5 -39.10 37.72 30.56
CA ASP A 5 -40.34 38.49 30.46
C ASP A 5 -41.21 38.01 29.28
N ASN A 6 -40.58 37.57 28.19
CA ASN A 6 -41.27 36.98 27.03
C ASN A 6 -41.70 35.52 27.27
N LEU A 7 -40.99 34.76 28.10
CA LEU A 7 -41.40 33.40 28.48
C LEU A 7 -42.58 33.41 29.47
N LYS A 8 -42.63 34.41 30.38
CA LYS A 8 -43.76 34.61 31.29
C LYS A 8 -45.06 35.02 30.58
N SER A 9 -44.97 35.74 29.46
CA SER A 9 -46.17 36.17 28.72
C SER A 9 -46.76 35.08 27.83
N LEU A 10 -45.95 34.11 27.39
CA LEU A 10 -46.39 33.02 26.52
C LEU A 10 -47.06 31.86 27.28
N PHE A 11 -46.74 31.62 28.56
CA PHE A 11 -47.25 30.45 29.29
C PHE A 11 -47.56 30.79 30.76
N GLY A 12 -48.86 30.80 31.09
CA GLY A 12 -49.38 31.23 32.38
C GLY A 12 -48.93 30.39 33.58
N ASN A 13 -48.87 31.07 34.73
CA ASN A 13 -48.54 30.60 36.07
C ASN A 13 -48.84 29.11 36.38
N SER A 14 -47.79 28.28 36.41
CA SER A 14 -47.77 27.05 37.21
C SER A 14 -46.33 26.71 37.64
N ASN A 15 -46.05 26.66 38.96
CA ASN A 15 -44.85 26.07 39.60
C ASN A 15 -43.44 26.41 39.06
N ALA A 16 -43.26 27.53 38.37
CA ALA A 16 -41.99 27.89 37.70
C ALA A 16 -40.75 28.06 38.63
N GLY A 17 -40.93 28.20 39.95
CA GLY A 17 -39.81 28.43 40.88
C GLY A 17 -38.87 27.22 41.07
N GLY A 18 -39.38 25.99 40.93
CA GLY A 18 -38.58 24.77 41.14
C GLY A 18 -37.70 24.39 39.95
N LEU A 19 -38.22 24.51 38.74
CA LEU A 19 -37.54 24.14 37.49
C LEU A 19 -36.36 25.07 37.16
N GLN A 20 -36.46 26.36 37.51
CA GLN A 20 -35.41 27.34 37.24
C GLN A 20 -34.08 26.97 37.92
N HIS A 21 -34.11 26.37 39.10
CA HIS A 21 -32.92 25.99 39.86
C HIS A 21 -32.49 24.53 39.65
N TYR A 22 -33.28 23.75 38.91
CA TYR A 22 -33.06 22.31 38.74
C TYR A 22 -31.69 21.96 38.13
N PRO A 23 -31.21 22.65 37.06
CA PRO A 23 -29.88 22.38 36.52
C PRO A 23 -28.75 22.68 37.53
N ASP A 24 -28.88 23.76 38.31
CA ASP A 24 -27.87 24.16 39.30
C ASP A 24 -27.85 23.19 40.49
N LYS A 25 -29.03 22.69 40.88
CA LYS A 25 -29.19 21.66 41.91
C LYS A 25 -28.46 20.38 41.55
N LEU A 26 -28.64 19.88 40.32
CA LEU A 26 -27.92 18.70 39.82
C LEU A 26 -26.40 18.95 39.73
N ALA A 27 -25.98 20.15 39.30
CA ALA A 27 -24.56 20.51 39.27
C ALA A 27 -23.94 20.55 40.68
N ALA A 28 -24.67 21.04 41.69
CA ALA A 28 -24.21 21.04 43.08
C ALA A 28 -24.08 19.61 43.64
N GLU A 29 -25.05 18.72 43.37
CA GLU A 29 -24.98 17.30 43.75
C GLU A 29 -23.81 16.58 43.08
N ALA A 30 -23.57 16.84 41.80
CA ALA A 30 -22.44 16.27 41.08
C ALA A 30 -21.08 16.67 41.69
N LYS A 31 -20.93 17.95 42.07
CA LYS A 31 -19.72 18.45 42.75
C LYS A 31 -19.52 17.83 44.13
N ALA A 32 -20.61 17.68 44.89
CA ALA A 32 -20.57 17.09 46.23
C ALA A 32 -20.18 15.60 46.19
N ASN A 33 -20.48 14.90 45.09
CA ASN A 33 -20.15 13.49 44.91
C ASN A 33 -18.67 13.21 44.57
N GLY A 34 -17.82 14.24 44.45
CA GLY A 34 -16.36 14.09 44.26
C GLY A 34 -15.94 13.35 42.98
N LYS A 35 -16.85 13.19 42.01
CA LYS A 35 -16.57 12.53 40.73
C LYS A 35 -15.96 13.54 39.75
N ASP A 36 -14.96 13.09 38.97
CA ASP A 36 -14.47 13.86 37.84
C ASP A 36 -15.61 14.14 36.85
N TYR A 37 -15.64 15.36 36.29
CA TYR A 37 -16.76 15.83 35.47
C TYR A 37 -17.03 14.99 34.22
N TRP A 38 -16.06 14.20 33.75
CA TRP A 38 -16.21 13.28 32.61
C TRP A 38 -16.67 11.87 32.98
N ASN A 39 -16.81 11.52 34.27
CA ASN A 39 -17.02 10.14 34.72
C ASN A 39 -18.24 9.94 35.65
N PHE A 40 -19.38 10.54 35.31
CA PHE A 40 -20.65 10.22 35.96
C PHE A 40 -21.86 10.41 35.04
N LYS A 41 -22.93 9.67 35.34
CA LYS A 41 -24.24 9.84 34.69
C LYS A 41 -25.13 10.68 35.58
N ILE A 42 -25.80 11.69 35.02
CA ILE A 42 -26.76 12.49 35.79
C ILE A 42 -27.90 11.66 36.39
N SER A 43 -28.19 10.49 35.81
CA SER A 43 -29.17 9.53 36.33
C SER A 43 -28.81 8.90 37.68
N GLU A 44 -27.55 9.03 38.11
CA GLU A 44 -27.07 8.57 39.42
C GLU A 44 -27.26 9.62 40.51
N LEU A 45 -27.62 10.86 40.15
CA LEU A 45 -27.83 11.94 41.10
C LEU A 45 -29.20 11.80 41.78
N PRO A 46 -29.30 12.00 43.10
CA PRO A 46 -30.57 11.86 43.84
C PRO A 46 -31.73 12.67 43.24
N SER A 47 -31.46 13.90 42.81
CA SER A 47 -32.50 14.77 42.24
C SER A 47 -32.91 14.40 40.81
N TYR A 48 -32.26 13.44 40.15
CA TYR A 48 -32.67 12.99 38.82
C TYR A 48 -34.03 12.27 38.83
N ALA A 49 -34.44 11.69 39.96
CA ALA A 49 -35.77 11.10 40.09
C ALA A 49 -36.90 12.12 39.84
N GLU A 50 -36.66 13.42 40.08
CA GLU A 50 -37.62 14.49 39.80
C GLU A 50 -37.85 14.67 38.29
N PHE A 51 -36.83 14.44 37.46
CA PHE A 51 -36.93 14.55 36.00
C PHE A 51 -37.95 13.58 35.39
N THR A 52 -38.07 12.36 35.95
CA THR A 52 -38.99 11.34 35.42
C THR A 52 -40.46 11.68 35.69
N GLN A 53 -40.72 12.54 36.69
CA GLN A 53 -42.06 13.00 37.07
C GLN A 53 -42.52 14.24 36.29
N LEU A 54 -41.63 14.89 35.53
CA LEU A 54 -41.99 16.07 34.75
C LEU A 54 -42.91 15.70 33.58
N ASP A 55 -43.95 16.51 33.38
CA ASP A 55 -44.76 16.43 32.17
C ASP A 55 -44.02 16.99 30.94
N ASP A 56 -44.65 16.89 29.77
CA ASP A 56 -44.03 17.32 28.51
C ASP A 56 -43.77 18.83 28.47
N ARG A 57 -44.68 19.65 29.02
CA ARG A 57 -44.53 21.11 29.04
C ARG A 57 -43.38 21.52 29.95
N GLN A 58 -43.28 20.93 31.13
CA GLN A 58 -42.21 21.15 32.09
C GLN A 58 -40.84 20.72 31.53
N LYS A 59 -40.79 19.61 30.77
CA LYS A 59 -39.57 19.17 30.09
C LYS A 59 -39.14 20.15 28.99
N ILE A 60 -40.08 20.69 28.22
CA ILE A 60 -39.80 21.70 27.18
C ILE A 60 -39.28 23.00 27.82
N GLU A 61 -39.91 23.45 28.91
CA GLU A 61 -39.44 24.62 29.68
C GLU A 61 -38.02 24.39 30.21
N LEU A 62 -37.78 23.22 30.80
CA LEU A 62 -36.46 22.84 31.30
C LEU A 62 -35.41 22.85 30.19
N LEU A 63 -35.74 22.31 29.00
CA LEU A 63 -34.84 22.31 27.85
C LEU A 63 -34.41 23.72 27.45
N HIS A 64 -35.37 24.65 27.30
CA HIS A 64 -35.06 26.05 26.98
C HIS A 64 -34.17 26.70 28.05
N LEU A 65 -34.51 26.52 29.33
CA LEU A 65 -33.74 27.06 30.44
C LEU A 65 -32.30 26.49 30.44
N THR A 66 -32.14 25.18 30.25
CA THR A 66 -30.83 24.53 30.27
C THR A 66 -29.97 24.94 29.08
N ILE A 67 -30.53 25.15 27.88
CA ILE A 67 -29.79 25.67 26.72
C ILE A 67 -29.21 27.06 27.03
N VAL A 68 -30.04 27.97 27.56
CA VAL A 68 -29.62 29.34 27.90
C VAL A 68 -28.55 29.32 29.00
N LYS A 69 -28.76 28.54 30.08
CA LYS A 69 -27.78 28.41 31.17
C LYS A 69 -26.47 27.80 30.69
N SER A 70 -26.53 26.79 29.84
CA SER A 70 -25.33 26.18 29.25
C SER A 70 -24.53 27.19 28.45
N HIS A 71 -25.18 28.03 27.64
CA HIS A 71 -24.51 29.08 26.88
C HIS A 71 -23.92 30.19 27.78
N GLN A 72 -24.66 30.60 28.81
CA GLN A 72 -24.15 31.56 29.81
C GLN A 72 -22.90 31.01 30.52
N GLN A 73 -22.91 29.71 30.87
CA GLN A 73 -21.80 29.06 31.57
C GLN A 73 -20.51 29.01 30.74
N GLU A 74 -20.62 28.91 29.41
CA GLU A 74 -19.47 28.92 28.51
C GLU A 74 -18.90 30.32 28.26
N ASN A 75 -19.70 31.37 28.44
CA ASN A 75 -19.27 32.76 28.28
C ASN A 75 -18.73 33.38 29.59
N GLN A 76 -18.54 32.60 30.65
CA GLN A 76 -17.92 33.05 31.89
C GLN A 76 -16.38 32.98 31.80
N GLN A 77 -15.68 33.87 32.54
CA GLN A 77 -14.21 33.88 32.59
C GLN A 77 -13.58 32.57 33.08
N ARG A 78 -14.31 31.79 33.89
CA ARG A 78 -13.91 30.47 34.37
C ARG A 78 -15.05 29.48 34.18
N THR A 79 -14.90 28.57 33.22
CA THR A 79 -15.90 27.55 32.92
C THR A 79 -16.01 26.53 34.06
N ASP A 80 -17.21 26.35 34.59
CA ASP A 80 -17.56 25.24 35.48
C ASP A 80 -17.85 23.98 34.65
N TYR A 81 -16.83 23.12 34.50
CA TYR A 81 -16.93 21.90 33.69
C TYR A 81 -17.97 20.90 34.21
N THR A 82 -18.19 20.84 35.54
CA THR A 82 -19.20 19.95 36.13
C THR A 82 -20.61 20.45 35.80
N ALA A 83 -20.88 21.74 35.98
CA ALA A 83 -22.16 22.33 35.59
C ALA A 83 -22.41 22.20 34.09
N ARG A 84 -21.36 22.39 33.27
CA ARG A 84 -21.44 22.21 31.81
C ARG A 84 -21.86 20.80 31.43
N HIS A 85 -21.20 19.78 32.00
CA HIS A 85 -21.53 18.38 31.75
C HIS A 85 -22.97 18.05 32.16
N VAL A 86 -23.41 18.53 33.33
CA VAL A 86 -24.81 18.36 33.79
C VAL A 86 -25.79 18.98 32.81
N HIS A 87 -25.54 20.20 32.35
CA HIS A 87 -26.42 20.87 31.38
C HIS A 87 -26.52 20.07 30.07
N GLU A 88 -25.39 19.59 29.54
CA GLU A 88 -25.35 18.79 28.31
C GLU A 88 -26.14 17.48 28.42
N GLU A 89 -25.92 16.74 29.51
CA GLU A 89 -26.62 15.48 29.74
C GLU A 89 -28.12 15.71 30.00
N LEU A 90 -28.50 16.81 30.64
CA LEU A 90 -29.91 17.14 30.87
C LEU A 90 -30.63 17.53 29.58
N ILE A 91 -30.00 18.32 28.71
CA ILE A 91 -30.52 18.61 27.35
C ILE A 91 -30.68 17.30 26.57
N LYS A 92 -29.67 16.42 26.59
CA LYS A 92 -29.75 15.08 25.96
C LYS A 92 -30.89 14.23 26.53
N ALA A 93 -31.11 14.28 27.84
CA ALA A 93 -32.18 13.54 28.50
C ALA A 93 -33.57 14.00 28.04
N VAL A 94 -33.81 15.32 27.95
CA VAL A 94 -35.08 15.85 27.44
C VAL A 94 -35.30 15.44 25.98
N VAL A 95 -34.35 15.73 25.08
CA VAL A 95 -34.56 15.48 23.63
C VAL A 95 -34.70 14.00 23.28
N ARG A 96 -34.14 13.10 24.10
CA ARG A 96 -34.27 11.64 23.94
C ARG A 96 -35.50 11.05 24.64
N SER A 97 -36.17 11.81 25.49
CA SER A 97 -37.39 11.36 26.17
C SER A 97 -38.59 11.32 25.22
N LYS A 98 -39.70 10.70 25.61
CA LYS A 98 -40.92 10.60 24.79
C LYS A 98 -41.75 11.90 24.75
N THR A 99 -41.15 13.06 25.01
CA THR A 99 -41.83 14.35 25.01
C THR A 99 -42.43 14.67 23.65
N VAL A 100 -43.71 15.02 23.63
CA VAL A 100 -44.41 15.48 22.41
C VAL A 100 -44.14 16.96 22.21
N PHE A 101 -43.67 17.34 21.02
CA PHE A 101 -43.37 18.73 20.68
C PHE A 101 -44.41 19.27 19.69
N THR A 102 -44.99 20.44 19.99
CA THR A 102 -45.81 21.18 19.01
C THR A 102 -44.92 21.84 17.95
N ASP A 103 -45.50 22.28 16.83
CA ASP A 103 -44.74 22.99 15.80
C ASP A 103 -44.10 24.29 16.33
N ASP A 104 -44.78 24.99 17.23
CA ASP A 104 -44.26 26.18 17.90
C ASP A 104 -43.08 25.83 18.81
N ASP A 105 -43.16 24.73 19.56
CA ASP A 105 -42.05 24.25 20.40
C ASP A 105 -40.84 23.87 19.53
N ILE A 106 -41.07 23.18 18.40
CA ILE A 106 -40.01 22.81 17.46
C ILE A 106 -39.31 24.06 16.92
N ALA A 107 -40.08 25.04 16.45
CA ALA A 107 -39.54 26.29 15.93
C ALA A 107 -38.74 27.04 17.01
N ALA A 108 -39.28 27.13 18.22
CA ALA A 108 -38.63 27.81 19.34
C ALA A 108 -37.32 27.12 19.75
N ILE A 109 -37.30 25.79 19.88
CA ILE A 109 -36.11 25.02 20.28
C ILE A 109 -35.00 25.14 19.24
N ILE A 110 -35.32 25.00 17.94
CA ILE A 110 -34.33 25.16 16.87
C ILE A 110 -33.74 26.57 16.88
N ASN A 111 -34.58 27.60 16.99
CA ASN A 111 -34.12 28.98 17.08
C ASN A 111 -33.27 29.21 18.34
N SER A 112 -33.58 28.52 19.45
CA SER A 112 -32.78 28.55 20.67
C SER A 112 -31.40 27.93 20.46
N PHE A 113 -31.31 26.77 19.80
CA PHE A 113 -30.01 26.14 19.47
C PHE A 113 -29.14 27.03 18.58
N ILE A 114 -29.74 27.66 17.56
CA ILE A 114 -29.02 28.58 16.65
C ILE A 114 -28.58 29.85 17.40
N LYS A 115 -29.48 30.49 18.13
CA LYS A 115 -29.21 31.74 18.86
C LYS A 115 -28.14 31.57 19.95
N HIS A 116 -28.15 30.43 20.63
CA HIS A 116 -27.23 30.12 21.71
C HIS A 116 -26.09 29.20 21.26
N ALA A 117 -25.71 29.25 19.98
CA ALA A 117 -24.55 28.51 19.46
C ALA A 117 -23.30 28.73 20.34
N ARG A 118 -22.52 27.66 20.51
CA ARG A 118 -21.29 27.70 21.31
C ARG A 118 -20.15 28.27 20.47
N TYR A 119 -19.13 28.86 21.08
CA TYR A 119 -17.87 29.28 20.42
C TYR A 119 -17.99 30.16 19.14
N GLY A 120 -19.12 30.83 18.90
CA GLY A 120 -19.39 31.67 17.71
C GLY A 120 -20.47 31.10 16.77
N LEU A 121 -20.61 31.69 15.58
CA LEU A 121 -21.74 31.45 14.63
C LEU A 121 -21.88 29.99 14.11
N VAL A 122 -20.96 29.07 14.43
CA VAL A 122 -20.87 27.79 13.71
C VAL A 122 -20.82 26.54 14.61
N ALA A 123 -21.00 26.68 15.93
CA ALA A 123 -20.91 25.57 16.88
C ALA A 123 -22.24 25.18 17.54
N TYR A 124 -23.36 25.37 16.84
CA TYR A 124 -24.65 24.81 17.27
C TYR A 124 -24.71 23.27 17.10
N HIS A 125 -23.79 22.65 16.34
CA HIS A 125 -23.67 21.18 16.24
C HIS A 125 -23.25 20.50 17.55
N PHE A 126 -22.73 21.26 18.52
CA PHE A 126 -22.50 20.77 19.89
C PHE A 126 -23.81 20.50 20.66
N TRP A 127 -24.94 21.02 20.19
CA TRP A 127 -26.25 20.65 20.72
C TRP A 127 -26.67 19.26 20.22
N PRO A 128 -27.47 18.50 20.99
CA PRO A 128 -27.96 17.18 20.59
C PRO A 128 -29.11 17.26 19.57
N ILE A 129 -28.86 17.95 18.45
CA ILE A 129 -29.85 18.21 17.40
C ILE A 129 -30.23 16.93 16.68
N ALA A 130 -29.28 16.06 16.34
CA ALA A 130 -29.60 14.80 15.66
C ALA A 130 -30.59 13.91 16.47
N PRO A 131 -30.41 13.67 17.78
CA PRO A 131 -31.43 13.05 18.62
C PRO A 131 -32.78 13.76 18.62
N PHE A 132 -32.79 15.09 18.66
CA PHE A 132 -34.02 15.90 18.61
C PHE A 132 -34.79 15.70 17.30
N ILE A 133 -34.11 15.77 16.15
CA ILE A 133 -34.70 15.49 14.82
C ILE A 133 -35.26 14.07 14.75
N VAL A 134 -34.54 13.09 15.28
CA VAL A 134 -34.99 11.68 15.30
C VAL A 134 -36.27 11.52 16.13
N ASN A 135 -36.41 12.24 17.24
CA ASN A 135 -37.62 12.20 18.05
C ASN A 135 -38.82 12.79 17.29
N ILE A 136 -38.64 13.97 16.67
CA ILE A 136 -39.67 14.61 15.84
C ILE A 136 -40.07 13.70 14.67
N ALA A 137 -39.09 13.06 14.01
CA ALA A 137 -39.36 12.12 12.94
C ALA A 137 -40.25 10.95 13.39
N LYS A 138 -39.97 10.34 14.54
CA LYS A 138 -40.82 9.29 15.12
C LYS A 138 -42.25 9.77 15.39
N GLN A 139 -42.41 11.01 15.87
CA GLN A 139 -43.74 11.59 16.12
C GLN A 139 -44.51 11.80 14.81
N ARG A 140 -43.84 12.28 13.74
CA ARG A 140 -44.45 12.48 12.42
C ARG A 140 -44.70 11.17 11.66
N GLU A 141 -43.91 10.13 11.90
CA GLU A 141 -44.20 8.78 11.39
C GLU A 141 -45.50 8.21 11.97
N GLN A 142 -45.79 8.49 13.24
CA GLN A 142 -47.03 8.08 13.90
C GLN A 142 -48.24 8.93 13.49
N ASN A 143 -48.04 10.22 13.29
CA ASN A 143 -49.07 11.15 12.85
C ASN A 143 -48.56 12.04 11.70
N PRO A 144 -48.71 11.59 10.44
CA PRO A 144 -48.23 12.33 9.27
C PRO A 144 -49.09 13.56 9.03
N MET A 145 -48.54 14.74 9.32
CA MET A 145 -49.15 16.03 9.03
C MET A 145 -48.09 17.06 8.59
N PRO A 146 -48.42 17.99 7.67
CA PRO A 146 -47.52 19.08 7.30
C PRO A 146 -47.10 19.90 8.51
N PHE A 147 -45.83 20.31 8.56
CA PHE A 147 -45.36 21.28 9.55
C PHE A 147 -45.95 22.67 9.28
N ALA A 148 -46.29 23.40 10.34
CA ALA A 148 -46.64 24.81 10.28
C ALA A 148 -45.50 25.64 9.66
N PRO A 149 -45.82 26.80 9.04
CA PRO A 149 -44.82 27.64 8.37
C PRO A 149 -43.62 28.02 9.25
N GLU A 150 -43.82 28.35 10.53
CA GLU A 150 -42.70 28.71 11.43
C GLU A 150 -41.74 27.54 11.68
N ALA A 151 -42.28 26.33 11.90
CA ALA A 151 -41.47 25.13 12.11
C ALA A 151 -40.69 24.76 10.85
N LYS A 152 -41.33 24.82 9.68
CA LYS A 152 -40.66 24.63 8.38
C LYS A 152 -39.53 25.65 8.19
N ALA A 153 -39.78 26.93 8.43
CA ALA A 153 -38.77 27.98 8.33
C ALA A 153 -37.63 27.81 9.33
N ALA A 154 -37.88 27.23 10.51
CA ALA A 154 -36.84 26.88 11.47
C ALA A 154 -35.93 25.75 10.96
N PHE A 155 -36.49 24.69 10.37
CA PHE A 155 -35.71 23.63 9.73
C PHE A 155 -34.86 24.14 8.57
N GLU A 156 -35.38 25.01 7.71
CA GLU A 156 -34.60 25.59 6.61
C GLU A 156 -33.48 26.50 7.12
N ARG A 157 -33.72 27.29 8.19
CA ARG A 157 -32.66 28.05 8.87
C ARG A 157 -31.58 27.13 9.43
N LEU A 158 -31.97 26.03 10.07
CA LEU A 158 -31.03 25.05 10.61
C LEU A 158 -30.14 24.47 9.50
N LYS A 159 -30.73 24.08 8.37
CA LYS A 159 -30.00 23.60 7.17
C LYS A 159 -29.02 24.65 6.62
N ALA A 160 -29.48 25.89 6.45
CA ALA A 160 -28.63 26.97 5.93
C ALA A 160 -27.39 27.23 6.81
N ASN A 161 -27.57 27.15 8.14
CA ASN A 161 -26.46 27.27 9.09
C ASN A 161 -25.53 26.03 9.09
N THR A 162 -25.95 24.89 8.53
CA THR A 162 -25.08 23.70 8.38
C THR A 162 -24.14 23.83 7.21
N ASN A 163 -24.58 24.49 6.15
CA ASN A 163 -23.81 24.65 4.92
C ASN A 163 -22.85 25.86 4.93
N SER A 164 -22.95 26.75 5.92
CA SER A 164 -22.12 27.98 5.99
C SER A 164 -20.71 27.79 6.56
N TYR A 165 -20.33 26.56 6.93
CA TYR A 165 -19.01 26.27 7.49
C TYR A 165 -18.05 25.80 6.42
N GLN A 166 -16.86 26.40 6.37
CA GLN A 166 -15.80 26.11 5.39
C GLN A 166 -15.28 24.66 5.44
N TYR A 167 -15.67 23.90 6.46
CA TYR A 167 -15.43 22.48 6.61
C TYR A 167 -16.73 21.76 6.97
N SER A 168 -17.67 21.66 6.02
CA SER A 168 -18.87 20.79 6.17
C SER A 168 -18.42 19.41 6.67
N ASP A 169 -18.65 19.12 7.96
CA ASP A 169 -18.32 17.82 8.51
C ASP A 169 -19.40 16.80 8.14
N LYS A 170 -19.02 15.53 8.15
CA LYS A 170 -19.89 14.40 7.80
C LYS A 170 -21.19 14.35 8.62
N GLU A 171 -21.20 14.90 9.84
CA GLU A 171 -22.38 14.91 10.71
C GLU A 171 -23.36 16.04 10.32
N GLY A 172 -22.85 17.18 9.85
CA GLY A 172 -23.65 18.25 9.25
C GLY A 172 -24.44 17.77 8.04
N GLU A 173 -23.79 17.12 7.07
CA GLU A 173 -24.46 16.62 5.86
C GLU A 173 -25.52 15.55 6.16
N LYS A 174 -25.25 14.68 7.14
CA LYS A 174 -26.24 13.71 7.65
C LYS A 174 -27.42 14.39 8.32
N LEU A 175 -27.18 15.47 9.06
CA LEU A 175 -28.23 16.25 9.71
C LEU A 175 -29.14 16.88 8.67
N VAL A 176 -28.57 17.54 7.64
CA VAL A 176 -29.33 18.09 6.51
C VAL A 176 -30.18 17.00 5.84
N SER A 177 -29.58 15.84 5.54
CA SER A 177 -30.30 14.71 4.92
C SER A 177 -31.47 14.18 5.77
N LYS A 178 -31.32 14.16 7.11
CA LYS A 178 -32.39 13.80 8.06
C LYS A 178 -33.52 14.84 8.08
N ILE A 179 -33.18 16.12 8.05
CA ILE A 179 -34.17 17.20 7.97
C ILE A 179 -34.93 17.11 6.64
N ASP A 180 -34.25 16.90 5.52
CA ASP A 180 -34.90 16.72 4.22
C ASP A 180 -35.79 15.47 4.19
N ALA A 181 -35.41 14.39 4.90
CA ALA A 181 -36.26 13.21 5.04
C ALA A 181 -37.54 13.52 5.82
N LEU A 182 -37.41 14.29 6.90
CA LEU A 182 -38.51 14.72 7.74
C LEU A 182 -39.48 15.65 7.00
N LEU A 183 -38.95 16.63 6.26
CA LEU A 183 -39.75 17.54 5.44
C LEU A 183 -40.43 16.80 4.29
N PHE A 184 -39.74 15.85 3.65
CA PHE A 184 -40.33 15.05 2.57
C PHE A 184 -41.51 14.21 3.07
N LEU A 185 -41.37 13.54 4.22
CA LEU A 185 -42.40 12.69 4.83
C LEU A 185 -43.71 13.44 5.11
N THR A 186 -43.62 14.75 5.38
CA THR A 186 -44.78 15.58 5.73
C THR A 186 -45.40 16.33 4.54
N GLN A 187 -44.71 16.37 3.40
CA GLN A 187 -45.14 17.11 2.20
C GLN A 187 -45.67 16.20 1.08
N ASN A 188 -45.50 14.88 1.19
CA ASN A 188 -45.85 13.94 0.13
C ASN A 188 -46.79 12.85 0.64
N GLU A 189 -47.54 12.23 -0.27
CA GLU A 189 -48.44 11.13 0.05
C GLU A 189 -47.69 9.91 0.61
N LYS A 190 -48.39 9.13 1.44
CA LYS A 190 -47.86 7.92 2.05
C LYS A 190 -47.48 6.90 0.96
N GLY A 191 -46.19 6.66 0.80
CA GLY A 191 -45.64 5.76 -0.24
C GLY A 191 -44.81 6.45 -1.32
N ALA A 192 -44.77 7.80 -1.33
CA ALA A 192 -43.89 8.54 -2.24
C ALA A 192 -42.41 8.18 -2.02
N ILE A 193 -41.68 7.94 -3.11
CA ILE A 193 -40.26 7.58 -3.06
C ILE A 193 -39.45 8.88 -2.93
N LYS A 194 -38.76 9.05 -1.80
CA LYS A 194 -37.86 10.17 -1.59
C LYS A 194 -36.73 10.13 -2.63
N PRO A 195 -36.49 11.22 -3.38
CA PRO A 195 -35.28 11.34 -4.17
C PRO A 195 -34.03 11.18 -3.30
N VAL A 196 -33.15 10.26 -3.71
CA VAL A 196 -31.86 10.04 -3.06
C VAL A 196 -30.75 10.25 -4.08
N VAL A 197 -29.88 11.20 -3.78
CA VAL A 197 -28.75 11.63 -4.62
C VAL A 197 -27.48 11.63 -3.77
N PHE A 198 -26.31 11.78 -4.39
CA PHE A 198 -25.07 12.03 -3.64
C PHE A 198 -25.21 13.34 -2.85
N ILE A 199 -24.81 13.31 -1.57
CA ILE A 199 -25.09 14.36 -0.59
C ILE A 199 -23.92 15.35 -0.56
N GLY A 200 -24.21 16.62 -0.31
CA GLY A 200 -23.19 17.66 -0.17
C GLY A 200 -22.83 18.31 -1.50
N ASP A 201 -21.83 19.18 -1.44
CA ASP A 201 -21.30 19.93 -2.58
C ASP A 201 -19.86 19.46 -2.83
N ASP A 202 -19.72 18.43 -3.66
CA ASP A 202 -18.43 17.91 -4.11
C ASP A 202 -18.42 17.60 -5.61
N ALA A 203 -17.23 17.33 -6.15
CA ALA A 203 -17.08 17.08 -7.58
C ALA A 203 -17.86 15.84 -8.07
N LEU A 204 -17.95 14.79 -7.23
CA LEU A 204 -18.71 13.59 -7.57
C LEU A 204 -20.22 13.89 -7.67
N SER A 205 -20.77 14.64 -6.72
CA SER A 205 -22.19 15.01 -6.68
C SER A 205 -22.56 15.85 -7.90
N HIS A 206 -21.72 16.82 -8.29
CA HIS A 206 -21.90 17.62 -9.51
C HIS A 206 -21.84 16.79 -10.79
N PHE A 207 -21.02 15.75 -10.81
CA PHE A 207 -20.92 14.85 -11.97
C PHE A 207 -22.07 13.84 -12.05
N ALA A 208 -22.40 13.20 -10.93
CA ALA A 208 -23.29 12.03 -10.90
C ALA A 208 -24.77 12.40 -10.75
N ASN A 209 -25.11 13.43 -9.97
CA ASN A 209 -26.51 13.78 -9.70
C ASN A 209 -27.28 14.20 -10.96
N PRO A 210 -26.74 15.03 -11.89
CA PRO A 210 -27.44 15.38 -13.12
C PRO A 210 -27.77 14.16 -13.99
N GLN A 211 -26.83 13.21 -14.08
CA GLN A 211 -27.03 11.97 -14.84
C GLN A 211 -28.14 11.11 -14.26
N LEU A 212 -28.22 11.04 -12.92
CA LEU A 212 -29.27 10.29 -12.23
C LEU A 212 -30.64 10.94 -12.35
N LEU A 213 -30.70 12.27 -12.27
CA LEU A 213 -31.93 13.04 -12.44
C LEU A 213 -32.45 13.01 -13.89
N ALA A 214 -31.59 12.77 -14.87
CA ALA A 214 -31.96 12.61 -16.27
C ALA A 214 -32.55 11.22 -16.63
N LEU A 215 -32.50 10.24 -15.71
CA LEU A 215 -33.00 8.89 -15.98
C LEU A 215 -34.53 8.82 -16.11
N PRO A 216 -35.07 7.82 -16.83
CA PRO A 216 -36.51 7.54 -16.85
C PRO A 216 -37.05 7.27 -15.43
N ASN A 217 -38.28 7.69 -15.14
CA ASN A 217 -38.86 7.65 -13.78
C ASN A 217 -38.74 6.26 -13.11
N LYS A 218 -39.04 5.18 -13.85
CA LYS A 218 -38.95 3.81 -13.32
C LYS A 218 -37.52 3.42 -12.90
N GLU A 219 -36.52 3.79 -13.70
CA GLU A 219 -35.11 3.52 -13.38
C GLU A 219 -34.62 4.41 -12.24
N LYS A 220 -35.03 5.68 -12.26
CA LYS A 220 -34.70 6.68 -11.24
C LYS A 220 -35.16 6.25 -9.84
N GLU A 221 -36.37 5.70 -9.71
CA GLU A 221 -36.88 5.17 -8.44
C GLU A 221 -36.08 3.96 -7.92
N ILE A 222 -35.60 3.09 -8.81
CA ILE A 222 -34.72 1.98 -8.44
C ILE A 222 -33.36 2.54 -7.98
N TRP A 223 -32.80 3.51 -8.70
CA TRP A 223 -31.55 4.18 -8.33
C TRP A 223 -31.62 4.91 -6.98
N TYR A 224 -32.75 5.52 -6.65
CA TYR A 224 -32.96 6.10 -5.32
C TYR A 224 -32.84 5.05 -4.22
N ARG A 225 -33.42 3.86 -4.41
CA ARG A 225 -33.27 2.75 -3.45
C ARG A 225 -31.84 2.22 -3.38
N ILE A 226 -31.16 2.09 -4.52
CA ILE A 226 -29.75 1.67 -4.61
C ILE A 226 -28.86 2.66 -3.85
N LEU A 227 -28.96 3.96 -4.13
CA LEU A 227 -28.15 4.98 -3.44
C LEU A 227 -28.48 5.07 -1.96
N ALA A 228 -29.76 4.94 -1.57
CA ALA A 228 -30.14 4.91 -0.17
C ALA A 228 -29.51 3.73 0.59
N ALA A 229 -29.39 2.57 -0.06
CA ALA A 229 -28.69 1.43 0.50
C ALA A 229 -27.16 1.64 0.48
N ALA A 230 -26.61 2.23 -0.57
CA ALA A 230 -25.18 2.53 -0.67
C ALA A 230 -24.71 3.48 0.44
N GLN A 231 -25.46 4.55 0.71
CA GLN A 231 -25.17 5.53 1.76
C GLN A 231 -25.20 4.95 3.19
N LYS A 232 -25.75 3.75 3.38
CA LYS A 232 -25.78 3.04 4.67
C LYS A 232 -24.60 2.10 4.87
N ALA A 233 -23.62 2.08 3.96
CA ALA A 233 -22.47 1.19 4.00
C ALA A 233 -21.50 1.50 5.16
N SER A 234 -21.82 0.99 6.35
CA SER A 234 -20.96 1.06 7.54
C SER A 234 -20.11 -0.21 7.73
N GLY A 235 -19.04 -0.12 8.51
CA GLY A 235 -18.16 -1.27 8.83
C GLY A 235 -17.14 -1.64 7.75
N GLY A 236 -16.36 -2.71 7.97
CA GLY A 236 -15.27 -3.12 7.06
C GLY A 236 -15.69 -4.05 5.91
N LYS A 237 -16.79 -4.80 6.05
CA LYS A 237 -17.34 -5.73 5.05
C LYS A 237 -18.88 -5.63 5.03
N PRO A 238 -19.56 -5.89 3.90
CA PRO A 238 -21.02 -5.90 3.84
C PRO A 238 -21.60 -7.14 4.55
N SER A 239 -22.82 -7.02 5.09
CA SER A 239 -23.55 -8.17 5.62
C SER A 239 -24.18 -9.01 4.50
N ALA A 240 -24.42 -10.30 4.75
CA ALA A 240 -25.11 -11.16 3.78
C ALA A 240 -26.51 -10.64 3.41
N LYS A 241 -27.23 -10.08 4.40
CA LYS A 241 -28.53 -9.43 4.19
C LYS A 241 -28.42 -8.24 3.25
N TYR A 242 -27.41 -7.38 3.45
CA TYR A 242 -27.16 -6.21 2.60
C TYR A 242 -26.92 -6.61 1.13
N LEU A 243 -26.07 -7.62 0.90
CA LEU A 243 -25.77 -8.11 -0.45
C LEU A 243 -27.00 -8.74 -1.12
N SER A 244 -27.83 -9.47 -0.37
CA SER A 244 -29.07 -10.07 -0.88
C SER A 244 -30.09 -9.00 -1.29
N GLU A 245 -30.27 -7.95 -0.49
CA GLU A 245 -31.14 -6.82 -0.81
C GLU A 245 -30.63 -6.03 -2.02
N ALA A 246 -29.33 -5.77 -2.09
CA ALA A 246 -28.70 -5.13 -3.26
C ALA A 246 -28.91 -5.96 -4.54
N LYS A 247 -28.71 -7.27 -4.48
CA LYS A 247 -28.89 -8.17 -5.64
C LYS A 247 -30.32 -8.09 -6.21
N LYS A 248 -31.34 -7.97 -5.36
CA LYS A 248 -32.74 -7.78 -5.80
C LYS A 248 -32.93 -6.47 -6.55
N MET A 249 -32.39 -5.36 -6.04
CA MET A 249 -32.50 -4.05 -6.69
C MET A 249 -31.73 -4.01 -8.02
N ILE A 250 -30.54 -4.61 -8.08
CA ILE A 250 -29.74 -4.71 -9.31
C ILE A 250 -30.45 -5.58 -10.36
N ALA A 251 -31.07 -6.69 -9.94
CA ALA A 251 -31.85 -7.53 -10.85
C ALA A 251 -33.09 -6.79 -11.41
N GLU A 252 -33.72 -5.93 -10.59
CA GLU A 252 -34.85 -5.09 -11.02
C GLU A 252 -34.44 -4.04 -12.07
N LEU A 253 -33.24 -3.45 -11.93
CA LEU A 253 -32.69 -2.46 -12.85
C LEU A 253 -32.10 -3.10 -14.13
N GLY A 254 -31.44 -4.24 -13.98
CA GLY A 254 -30.56 -4.86 -14.96
C GLY A 254 -29.08 -4.66 -14.63
N GLY A 255 -28.32 -5.75 -14.55
CA GLY A 255 -26.90 -5.75 -14.15
C GLY A 255 -26.02 -4.90 -15.06
N GLN A 256 -26.25 -4.92 -16.38
CA GLN A 256 -25.51 -4.11 -17.34
C GLN A 256 -25.72 -2.60 -17.11
N LYS A 257 -26.97 -2.15 -16.96
CA LYS A 257 -27.30 -0.74 -16.70
C LYS A 257 -26.69 -0.24 -15.39
N PHE A 258 -26.71 -1.07 -14.36
CA PHE A 258 -26.03 -0.78 -13.10
C PHE A 258 -24.51 -0.66 -13.31
N GLY A 259 -23.90 -1.66 -13.95
CA GLY A 259 -22.46 -1.74 -14.21
C GLY A 259 -21.94 -0.53 -14.97
N GLU A 260 -22.55 -0.20 -16.12
CA GLU A 260 -22.18 0.95 -16.95
C GLU A 260 -22.22 2.27 -16.17
N LYS A 261 -23.26 2.48 -15.35
CA LYS A 261 -23.41 3.72 -14.59
C LYS A 261 -22.38 3.85 -13.47
N VAL A 262 -22.21 2.79 -12.68
CA VAL A 262 -21.25 2.78 -11.57
C VAL A 262 -19.82 2.84 -12.08
N LYS A 263 -19.50 2.14 -13.17
CA LYS A 263 -18.20 2.22 -13.85
C LYS A 263 -17.87 3.67 -14.21
N GLY A 264 -18.81 4.39 -14.86
CA GLY A 264 -18.60 5.81 -15.19
C GLY A 264 -18.34 6.70 -13.97
N TRP A 265 -18.99 6.44 -12.83
CA TRP A 265 -18.71 7.18 -11.59
C TRP A 265 -17.35 6.82 -10.97
N PHE A 266 -16.95 5.55 -11.02
CA PHE A 266 -15.63 5.12 -10.55
C PHE A 266 -14.50 5.68 -11.43
N ASP A 267 -14.65 5.64 -12.74
CA ASP A 267 -13.70 6.21 -13.69
C ASP A 267 -13.52 7.72 -13.47
N PHE A 268 -14.61 8.45 -13.18
CA PHE A 268 -14.53 9.85 -12.79
C PHE A 268 -13.63 10.05 -11.55
N ILE A 269 -13.81 9.24 -10.50
CA ILE A 269 -12.98 9.34 -9.28
C ILE A 269 -11.51 8.99 -9.57
N VAL A 270 -11.26 8.01 -10.43
CA VAL A 270 -9.91 7.62 -10.85
C VAL A 270 -9.20 8.76 -11.59
N GLN A 271 -9.90 9.43 -12.51
CA GLN A 271 -9.33 10.45 -13.38
C GLN A 271 -9.19 11.83 -12.70
N ASN A 272 -10.06 12.15 -11.75
CA ASN A 272 -10.07 13.46 -11.09
C ASN A 272 -9.15 13.47 -9.86
N LYS A 273 -8.07 14.24 -9.96
CA LYS A 273 -7.08 14.38 -8.88
C LYS A 273 -7.57 15.34 -7.80
N ASP A 274 -7.23 15.04 -6.56
CA ASP A 274 -7.47 15.92 -5.42
C ASP A 274 -6.53 17.13 -5.49
N GLU A 275 -6.96 18.24 -4.92
CA GLU A 275 -6.15 19.46 -4.84
C GLU A 275 -5.54 19.57 -3.45
N PHE A 276 -4.24 19.81 -3.40
CA PHE A 276 -3.47 19.92 -2.16
C PHE A 276 -2.97 21.35 -2.03
N THR A 277 -3.38 22.02 -0.95
CA THR A 277 -2.95 23.38 -0.62
C THR A 277 -2.14 23.36 0.68
N ASN A 278 -1.47 24.47 1.02
CA ASN A 278 -0.77 24.60 2.29
C ASN A 278 -1.72 24.51 3.50
N ASP A 279 -3.01 24.81 3.30
CA ASP A 279 -4.03 24.87 4.34
C ASP A 279 -4.87 23.57 4.45
N GLY A 280 -4.61 22.57 3.60
CA GLY A 280 -5.29 21.27 3.67
C GLY A 280 -5.49 20.56 2.33
N VAL A 281 -6.45 19.64 2.29
CA VAL A 281 -6.80 18.84 1.11
C VAL A 281 -8.22 19.15 0.68
N ILE A 282 -8.41 19.49 -0.59
CA ILE A 282 -9.72 19.57 -1.23
C ILE A 282 -9.95 18.23 -1.94
N LEU A 283 -10.66 17.34 -1.26
CA LEU A 283 -11.03 16.04 -1.80
C LEU A 283 -12.14 16.21 -2.84
N LYS A 284 -12.02 15.47 -3.95
CA LYS A 284 -13.08 15.42 -4.98
C LYS A 284 -14.30 14.60 -4.54
N VAL A 285 -14.14 13.75 -3.51
CA VAL A 285 -15.22 12.97 -2.89
C VAL A 285 -15.24 13.23 -1.38
N SER A 286 -16.32 13.84 -0.90
CA SER A 286 -16.54 14.15 0.51
C SER A 286 -16.68 12.87 1.36
N ALA A 287 -16.48 12.98 2.67
CA ALA A 287 -16.51 11.83 3.57
C ALA A 287 -17.87 11.09 3.62
N ILE A 288 -18.99 11.77 3.31
CA ILE A 288 -20.31 11.12 3.20
C ILE A 288 -20.44 10.35 1.89
N ASN A 289 -19.94 10.92 0.79
CA ASN A 289 -20.01 10.28 -0.52
C ASN A 289 -19.00 9.13 -0.65
N GLN A 290 -17.93 9.13 0.13
CA GLN A 290 -17.05 7.96 0.25
C GLN A 290 -17.79 6.72 0.77
N ASP A 291 -18.71 6.87 1.73
CA ASP A 291 -19.55 5.76 2.21
C ASP A 291 -20.47 5.26 1.10
N ALA A 292 -21.08 6.18 0.33
CA ALA A 292 -21.92 5.84 -0.82
C ALA A 292 -21.13 5.09 -1.90
N VAL A 293 -19.95 5.58 -2.28
CA VAL A 293 -19.07 4.92 -3.27
C VAL A 293 -18.67 3.52 -2.77
N LYS A 294 -18.28 3.40 -1.50
CA LYS A 294 -17.99 2.11 -0.87
C LYS A 294 -19.18 1.14 -0.96
N GLY A 295 -20.40 1.60 -0.70
CA GLY A 295 -21.60 0.79 -0.85
C GLY A 295 -21.80 0.32 -2.29
N LEU A 296 -21.62 1.22 -3.27
CA LEU A 296 -21.71 0.88 -4.70
C LEU A 296 -20.63 -0.13 -5.12
N VAL A 297 -19.40 -0.02 -4.59
CA VAL A 297 -18.32 -1.00 -4.84
C VAL A 297 -18.71 -2.39 -4.33
N TRP A 298 -19.27 -2.48 -3.12
CA TRP A 298 -19.76 -3.75 -2.60
C TRP A 298 -20.88 -4.34 -3.45
N MET A 299 -21.79 -3.51 -3.94
CA MET A 299 -22.86 -3.92 -4.85
C MET A 299 -22.32 -4.39 -6.21
N ALA A 300 -21.28 -3.72 -6.74
CA ALA A 300 -20.62 -4.07 -7.99
C ALA A 300 -19.96 -5.45 -7.99
N SER A 301 -19.59 -5.99 -6.82
CA SER A 301 -19.09 -7.37 -6.71
C SER A 301 -20.09 -8.46 -7.16
N GLN A 302 -21.36 -8.11 -7.32
CA GLN A 302 -22.43 -9.01 -7.76
C GLN A 302 -22.71 -8.95 -9.27
N VAL A 303 -21.98 -8.10 -10.01
CA VAL A 303 -22.15 -7.91 -11.45
C VAL A 303 -21.14 -8.76 -12.20
N ASP A 304 -21.63 -9.54 -13.16
CA ASP A 304 -20.79 -10.40 -14.00
C ASP A 304 -20.19 -9.61 -15.18
N ASP A 305 -19.24 -8.73 -14.87
CA ASP A 305 -18.57 -7.86 -15.86
C ASP A 305 -17.06 -7.84 -15.57
N LEU A 306 -16.22 -8.02 -16.60
CA LEU A 306 -14.76 -7.98 -16.44
C LEU A 306 -14.22 -6.54 -16.44
N GLU A 307 -14.86 -5.62 -17.15
CA GLU A 307 -14.44 -4.22 -17.21
C GLU A 307 -14.65 -3.53 -15.85
N ILE A 308 -15.73 -3.87 -15.15
CA ILE A 308 -15.96 -3.31 -13.81
C ILE A 308 -14.88 -3.74 -12.82
N LEU A 309 -14.33 -4.96 -12.93
CA LEU A 309 -13.23 -5.42 -12.08
C LEU A 309 -11.94 -4.63 -12.36
N GLN A 310 -11.68 -4.31 -13.62
CA GLN A 310 -10.56 -3.46 -14.01
C GLN A 310 -10.70 -2.04 -13.44
N THR A 311 -11.88 -1.44 -13.55
CA THR A 311 -12.18 -0.13 -12.96
C THR A 311 -12.09 -0.16 -11.43
N ILE A 312 -12.56 -1.22 -10.77
CA ILE A 312 -12.41 -1.40 -9.31
C ILE A 312 -10.94 -1.48 -8.91
N ALA A 313 -10.10 -2.18 -9.69
CA ALA A 313 -8.66 -2.24 -9.44
C ALA A 313 -8.00 -0.86 -9.60
N ALA A 314 -8.34 -0.11 -10.64
CA ALA A 314 -7.85 1.27 -10.83
C ALA A 314 -8.30 2.20 -9.69
N LEU A 315 -9.55 2.07 -9.25
CA LEU A 315 -10.08 2.79 -8.09
C LEU A 315 -9.33 2.42 -6.81
N THR A 316 -8.98 1.15 -6.62
CA THR A 316 -8.18 0.68 -5.48
C THR A 316 -6.81 1.39 -5.44
N GLU A 317 -6.12 1.47 -6.58
CA GLU A 317 -4.83 2.16 -6.67
C GLU A 317 -4.96 3.65 -6.37
N ARG A 318 -5.97 4.31 -6.94
CA ARG A 318 -6.29 5.71 -6.66
C ARG A 318 -6.54 5.91 -5.17
N SER A 319 -7.26 5.00 -4.53
CA SER A 319 -7.62 5.09 -3.12
C SER A 319 -6.44 4.97 -2.17
N PHE A 320 -5.46 4.13 -2.51
CA PHE A 320 -4.25 3.93 -1.71
C PHE A 320 -3.05 4.77 -2.16
N ALA A 321 -3.20 5.63 -3.18
CA ALA A 321 -2.15 6.53 -3.61
C ALA A 321 -1.67 7.39 -2.43
N LYS A 322 -0.35 7.43 -2.21
CA LYS A 322 0.25 8.19 -1.12
C LYS A 322 0.41 9.65 -1.53
N VAL A 323 -0.17 10.54 -0.74
CA VAL A 323 0.05 11.98 -0.81
C VAL A 323 1.09 12.36 0.26
N PRO A 324 2.12 13.16 -0.08
CA PRO A 324 3.01 13.74 0.91
C PRO A 324 2.21 14.45 2.02
N GLN A 325 2.62 14.28 3.28
CA GLN A 325 2.00 14.87 4.48
C GLN A 325 0.57 14.40 4.84
N PHE A 326 -0.25 13.97 3.88
CA PHE A 326 -1.65 13.60 4.12
C PHE A 326 -1.93 12.08 4.10
N GLY A 327 -1.01 11.27 3.58
CA GLY A 327 -1.21 9.82 3.48
C GLY A 327 -2.16 9.41 2.34
N SER A 328 -2.93 8.34 2.52
CA SER A 328 -3.90 7.86 1.51
C SER A 328 -5.29 8.47 1.76
N THR A 329 -5.90 9.05 0.73
CA THR A 329 -7.11 9.90 0.87
C THR A 329 -8.42 9.13 0.91
N TYR A 330 -8.49 7.91 0.34
CA TYR A 330 -9.75 7.16 0.21
C TYR A 330 -9.65 5.71 0.74
N VAL A 331 -9.02 5.52 1.90
CA VAL A 331 -8.75 4.20 2.49
C VAL A 331 -10.00 3.32 2.64
N SER A 332 -11.15 3.92 3.00
CA SER A 332 -12.42 3.20 3.14
C SER A 332 -12.93 2.62 1.82
N ILE A 333 -12.80 3.37 0.72
CA ILE A 333 -13.13 2.92 -0.64
C ILE A 333 -12.15 1.84 -1.08
N GLY A 334 -10.85 2.06 -0.89
CA GLY A 334 -9.82 1.09 -1.27
C GLY A 334 -10.03 -0.28 -0.62
N ASN A 335 -10.35 -0.31 0.69
CA ASN A 335 -10.67 -1.56 1.39
C ASN A 335 -11.94 -2.24 0.86
N ALA A 336 -12.93 -1.47 0.44
CA ALA A 336 -14.15 -1.99 -0.18
C ALA A 336 -13.86 -2.61 -1.54
N CYS A 337 -12.98 -2.01 -2.33
CA CYS A 337 -12.54 -2.53 -3.61
C CYS A 337 -11.79 -3.86 -3.47
N LEU A 338 -10.89 -3.97 -2.49
CA LEU A 338 -10.20 -5.23 -2.18
C LEU A 338 -11.20 -6.36 -1.88
N PHE A 339 -12.21 -6.09 -1.06
CA PHE A 339 -13.30 -7.04 -0.80
C PHE A 339 -14.06 -7.39 -2.08
N ALA A 340 -14.39 -6.40 -2.92
CA ALA A 340 -15.17 -6.64 -4.14
C ALA A 340 -14.41 -7.49 -5.16
N LEU A 341 -13.11 -7.26 -5.33
CA LEU A 341 -12.24 -8.06 -6.19
C LEU A 341 -12.17 -9.52 -5.72
N TYR A 342 -11.97 -9.73 -4.42
CA TYR A 342 -12.05 -11.05 -3.80
C TYR A 342 -13.42 -11.71 -4.01
N LYS A 343 -14.50 -10.99 -3.68
CA LYS A 343 -15.85 -11.56 -3.65
C LYS A 343 -16.45 -11.80 -5.03
N SER A 344 -15.86 -11.23 -6.08
CA SER A 344 -16.23 -11.54 -7.48
C SER A 344 -16.23 -13.05 -7.78
N GLY A 345 -15.43 -13.84 -7.04
CA GLY A 345 -15.32 -15.29 -7.22
C GLY A 345 -14.62 -15.71 -8.51
N LYS A 346 -14.05 -14.74 -9.24
CA LYS A 346 -13.37 -14.94 -10.52
C LYS A 346 -11.86 -14.90 -10.38
N LEU A 347 -11.16 -15.67 -11.21
CA LEU A 347 -9.69 -15.64 -11.28
C LEU A 347 -9.16 -14.25 -11.63
N GLU A 348 -9.88 -13.49 -12.46
CA GLU A 348 -9.52 -12.13 -12.85
C GLU A 348 -9.53 -11.17 -11.66
N GLY A 349 -10.51 -11.28 -10.75
CA GLY A 349 -10.58 -10.50 -9.52
C GLY A 349 -9.38 -10.77 -8.61
N ILE A 350 -9.01 -12.05 -8.48
CA ILE A 350 -7.82 -12.45 -7.73
C ILE A 350 -6.53 -12.00 -8.44
N GLY A 351 -6.51 -12.03 -9.78
CA GLY A 351 -5.42 -11.48 -10.58
C GLY A 351 -5.21 -9.98 -10.41
N HIS A 352 -6.28 -9.23 -10.18
CA HIS A 352 -6.16 -7.84 -9.74
C HIS A 352 -5.56 -7.72 -8.33
N LEU A 353 -5.98 -8.55 -7.36
CA LEU A 353 -5.40 -8.54 -6.02
C LEU A 353 -3.89 -8.83 -6.03
N SER A 354 -3.44 -9.84 -6.79
CA SER A 354 -2.03 -10.19 -6.93
C SER A 354 -1.21 -9.02 -7.51
N ARG A 355 -1.71 -8.34 -8.55
CA ARG A 355 -1.07 -7.13 -9.10
C ARG A 355 -1.06 -5.97 -8.11
N LEU A 356 -2.14 -5.78 -7.37
CA LEU A 356 -2.28 -4.71 -6.38
C LEU A 356 -1.33 -4.89 -5.20
N LYS A 357 -1.04 -6.13 -4.78
CA LYS A 357 -0.04 -6.48 -3.75
C LYS A 357 1.33 -5.89 -4.07
N LEU A 358 1.67 -5.76 -5.35
CA LEU A 358 2.96 -5.23 -5.81
C LEU A 358 3.00 -3.70 -5.89
N ARG A 359 1.84 -3.06 -6.04
CA ARG A 359 1.73 -1.60 -6.28
C ARG A 359 1.37 -0.82 -5.01
N ILE A 360 0.62 -1.42 -4.09
CA ILE A 360 0.16 -0.78 -2.87
C ILE A 360 1.26 -0.87 -1.81
N LYS A 361 1.55 0.25 -1.15
CA LYS A 361 2.56 0.35 -0.10
C LYS A 361 1.99 0.41 1.33
N LEU A 362 0.67 0.58 1.44
CA LEU A 362 0.00 0.70 2.74
C LEU A 362 -0.08 -0.68 3.42
N SER A 363 0.55 -0.82 4.58
CA SER A 363 0.68 -2.10 5.30
C SER A 363 -0.66 -2.77 5.61
N ASN A 364 -1.66 -2.01 6.06
CA ASN A 364 -2.99 -2.56 6.37
C ASN A 364 -3.71 -3.06 5.11
N ALA A 365 -3.52 -2.42 3.96
CA ALA A 365 -4.08 -2.86 2.69
C ALA A 365 -3.37 -4.13 2.18
N LEU A 366 -2.05 -4.22 2.33
CA LEU A 366 -1.29 -5.43 2.00
C LEU A 366 -1.76 -6.63 2.84
N LYS A 367 -1.93 -6.45 4.16
CA LYS A 367 -2.50 -7.49 5.03
C LYS A 367 -3.90 -7.93 4.58
N ALA A 368 -4.73 -6.99 4.13
CA ALA A 368 -6.06 -7.31 3.61
C ALA A 368 -5.98 -8.10 2.30
N ILE A 369 -5.07 -7.74 1.39
CA ILE A 369 -4.84 -8.48 0.15
C ILE A 369 -4.36 -9.89 0.44
N GLU A 370 -3.35 -10.06 1.29
CA GLU A 370 -2.82 -11.37 1.69
C GLU A 370 -3.93 -12.25 2.26
N LYS A 371 -4.71 -11.72 3.21
CA LYS A 371 -5.86 -12.41 3.79
C LYS A 371 -6.89 -12.83 2.74
N TYR A 372 -7.23 -11.96 1.80
CA TYR A 372 -8.21 -12.30 0.76
C TYR A 372 -7.68 -13.34 -0.24
N MET A 373 -6.39 -13.33 -0.54
CA MET A 373 -5.78 -14.38 -1.37
C MET A 373 -5.75 -15.72 -0.64
N GLU A 374 -5.48 -15.74 0.67
CA GLU A 374 -5.59 -16.94 1.51
C GLU A 374 -7.02 -17.48 1.57
N GLU A 375 -8.00 -16.61 1.80
CA GLU A 375 -9.43 -16.97 1.77
C GLU A 375 -9.82 -17.54 0.39
N ALA A 376 -9.38 -16.92 -0.71
CA ALA A 376 -9.67 -17.39 -2.06
C ALA A 376 -9.00 -18.73 -2.40
N ALA A 377 -7.75 -18.92 -1.97
CA ALA A 377 -7.02 -20.17 -2.14
C ALA A 377 -7.72 -21.33 -1.41
N ALA A 378 -8.13 -21.09 -0.16
CA ALA A 378 -8.87 -22.07 0.64
C ALA A 378 -10.23 -22.44 0.02
N GLU A 379 -10.97 -21.46 -0.52
CA GLU A 379 -12.26 -21.70 -1.20
C GLU A 379 -12.12 -22.55 -2.47
N GLN A 380 -10.99 -22.45 -3.18
CA GLN A 380 -10.73 -23.20 -4.41
C GLN A 380 -9.94 -24.50 -4.20
N GLY A 381 -9.55 -24.82 -2.96
CA GLY A 381 -8.70 -25.97 -2.65
C GLY A 381 -7.31 -25.89 -3.28
N MET A 382 -6.82 -24.67 -3.51
CA MET A 382 -5.51 -24.38 -4.10
C MET A 382 -4.60 -23.75 -3.05
N THR A 383 -3.30 -23.74 -3.34
CA THR A 383 -2.32 -22.94 -2.60
C THR A 383 -2.37 -21.47 -3.07
N VAL A 384 -1.93 -20.54 -2.21
CA VAL A 384 -1.78 -19.13 -2.59
C VAL A 384 -0.86 -18.98 -3.80
N TYR A 385 0.18 -19.82 -3.91
CA TYR A 385 1.10 -19.78 -5.04
C TYR A 385 0.44 -20.18 -6.37
N GLU A 386 -0.42 -21.20 -6.37
CA GLU A 386 -1.17 -21.59 -7.57
C GLU A 386 -2.10 -20.46 -8.00
N ILE A 387 -2.85 -19.88 -7.07
CA ILE A 387 -3.69 -18.71 -7.34
C ILE A 387 -2.87 -17.54 -7.92
N GLU A 388 -1.68 -17.27 -7.37
CA GLU A 388 -0.77 -16.25 -7.91
C GLU A 388 -0.23 -16.60 -9.31
N ASP A 389 -0.09 -17.88 -9.67
CA ASP A 389 0.27 -18.31 -11.04
C ASP A 389 -0.88 -18.12 -12.02
N LEU A 390 -2.10 -18.52 -11.63
CA LEU A 390 -3.32 -18.38 -12.44
C LEU A 390 -3.64 -16.90 -12.71
N ALA A 391 -3.25 -16.03 -11.79
CA ALA A 391 -3.42 -14.59 -11.85
C ALA A 391 -2.50 -13.87 -12.86
N VAL A 392 -1.45 -14.53 -13.36
CA VAL A 392 -0.50 -13.89 -14.27
C VAL A 392 -1.13 -13.69 -15.64
N SER A 393 -1.08 -12.46 -16.15
CA SER A 393 -1.52 -12.15 -17.51
C SER A 393 -0.51 -12.70 -18.52
N ASP A 394 -0.98 -13.45 -19.51
CA ASP A 394 -0.18 -13.89 -20.66
C ASP A 394 0.09 -12.75 -21.65
N PHE A 395 -0.68 -11.65 -21.54
CA PHE A 395 -0.70 -10.50 -22.43
C PHE A 395 -0.95 -10.85 -23.91
N GLY A 396 -1.50 -12.04 -24.21
CA GLY A 396 -1.63 -12.56 -25.56
C GLY A 396 -0.29 -12.79 -26.27
N LEU A 397 0.79 -13.04 -25.51
CA LEU A 397 2.10 -13.36 -26.07
C LEU A 397 2.13 -14.78 -26.63
N VAL A 398 2.68 -14.92 -27.83
CA VAL A 398 3.02 -16.18 -28.50
C VAL A 398 4.51 -16.16 -28.78
N ASP A 399 5.24 -17.18 -28.33
CA ASP A 399 6.71 -17.25 -28.42
C ASP A 399 7.43 -15.98 -27.91
N GLY A 400 6.90 -15.40 -26.82
CA GLY A 400 7.43 -14.19 -26.19
C GLY A 400 7.12 -12.89 -26.93
N LYS A 401 6.19 -12.90 -27.88
CA LYS A 401 5.85 -11.76 -28.75
C LYS A 401 4.35 -11.55 -28.91
N ARG A 402 3.92 -10.30 -29.10
CA ARG A 402 2.56 -9.97 -29.51
C ARG A 402 2.58 -9.01 -30.69
N THR A 403 1.67 -9.22 -31.64
CA THR A 403 1.57 -8.42 -32.86
C THR A 403 0.28 -7.61 -32.85
N TRP A 404 0.38 -6.32 -33.16
CA TRP A 404 -0.74 -5.42 -33.46
C TRP A 404 -0.73 -5.10 -34.95
N HIS A 405 -1.92 -4.96 -35.54
CA HIS A 405 -2.10 -4.61 -36.94
C HIS A 405 -2.60 -3.17 -37.04
N PHE A 406 -1.97 -2.39 -37.93
CA PHE A 406 -2.28 -1.00 -38.21
C PHE A 406 -2.37 -0.83 -39.73
N ASP A 407 -3.57 -1.00 -40.28
CA ASP A 407 -3.78 -1.16 -41.73
C ASP A 407 -2.82 -2.24 -42.30
N ASP A 408 -2.00 -1.90 -43.29
CA ASP A 408 -1.02 -2.84 -43.91
C ASP A 408 0.29 -2.98 -43.10
N TYR A 409 0.44 -2.25 -42.00
CA TYR A 409 1.60 -2.31 -41.12
C TYR A 409 1.33 -3.21 -39.93
N ARG A 410 2.41 -3.76 -39.34
CA ARG A 410 2.33 -4.48 -38.06
C ARG A 410 3.37 -3.98 -37.07
N ALA A 411 3.01 -3.96 -35.80
CA ALA A 411 3.92 -3.69 -34.69
C ALA A 411 4.08 -4.96 -33.85
N GLU A 412 5.29 -5.45 -33.72
CA GLU A 412 5.64 -6.61 -32.89
C GLU A 412 6.29 -6.11 -31.59
N VAL A 413 5.69 -6.42 -30.44
CA VAL A 413 6.26 -6.15 -29.12
C VAL A 413 6.80 -7.46 -28.55
N SER A 414 8.05 -7.44 -28.08
CA SER A 414 8.72 -8.60 -27.48
C SER A 414 9.42 -8.24 -26.17
N ILE A 415 9.53 -9.21 -25.25
CA ILE A 415 10.34 -9.05 -24.04
C ILE A 415 11.82 -9.14 -24.44
N SER A 416 12.61 -8.10 -24.13
CA SER A 416 14.03 -8.02 -24.51
C SER A 416 14.99 -8.08 -23.32
N GLY A 417 14.45 -8.14 -22.10
CA GLY A 417 15.20 -8.15 -20.83
C GLY A 417 14.25 -7.98 -19.65
N ILE A 418 14.72 -8.13 -18.42
CA ILE A 418 13.87 -7.90 -17.25
C ILE A 418 13.47 -6.43 -17.19
N GLY A 419 12.15 -6.19 -17.17
CA GLY A 419 11.60 -4.84 -17.16
C GLY A 419 11.78 -4.06 -18.47
N LYS A 420 12.12 -4.75 -19.57
CA LYS A 420 12.37 -4.12 -20.88
C LYS A 420 11.55 -4.82 -21.97
N THR A 421 10.92 -4.01 -22.81
CA THR A 421 10.27 -4.45 -24.04
C THR A 421 10.88 -3.75 -25.25
N GLU A 422 10.86 -4.42 -26.39
CA GLU A 422 11.23 -3.85 -27.68
C GLU A 422 10.00 -3.84 -28.59
N THR A 423 9.77 -2.75 -29.32
CA THR A 423 8.71 -2.66 -30.34
C THR A 423 9.33 -2.51 -31.72
N LYS A 424 9.08 -3.47 -32.61
CA LYS A 424 9.51 -3.45 -34.00
C LYS A 424 8.34 -3.15 -34.91
N TRP A 425 8.47 -2.12 -35.72
CA TRP A 425 7.49 -1.80 -36.77
C TRP A 425 7.90 -2.49 -38.05
N ILE A 426 6.95 -3.14 -38.71
CA ILE A 426 7.17 -3.89 -39.94
C ILE A 426 6.20 -3.35 -41.00
N LYS A 427 6.76 -3.03 -42.16
CA LYS A 427 6.06 -2.51 -43.34
C LYS A 427 5.32 -3.62 -44.09
N PRO A 428 4.45 -3.26 -45.05
CA PRO A 428 3.74 -4.25 -45.89
C PRO A 428 4.68 -5.15 -46.70
N ASP A 429 5.86 -4.62 -47.08
CA ASP A 429 6.92 -5.36 -47.78
C ASP A 429 7.76 -6.28 -46.86
N GLY A 430 7.42 -6.34 -45.57
CA GLY A 430 8.13 -7.12 -44.56
C GLY A 430 9.39 -6.46 -43.98
N THR A 431 9.79 -5.28 -44.46
CA THR A 431 10.99 -4.58 -43.96
C THR A 431 10.75 -3.86 -42.64
N LEU A 432 11.83 -3.71 -41.84
CA LEU A 432 11.77 -3.02 -40.54
C LEU A 432 11.69 -1.50 -40.72
N GLN A 433 10.87 -0.88 -39.89
CA GLN A 433 10.78 0.57 -39.75
C GLN A 433 11.27 1.00 -38.36
N LYS A 434 12.19 1.97 -38.33
CA LYS A 434 12.84 2.42 -37.09
C LYS A 434 11.94 3.26 -36.18
N THR A 435 10.92 3.90 -36.74
CA THR A 435 10.06 4.85 -36.03
C THR A 435 8.60 4.48 -36.21
N VAL A 436 7.77 4.89 -35.25
CA VAL A 436 6.31 4.75 -35.35
C VAL A 436 5.82 5.47 -36.63
N PRO A 437 5.08 4.80 -37.53
CA PRO A 437 4.49 5.45 -38.70
C PRO A 437 3.60 6.64 -38.30
N ALA A 438 3.64 7.74 -39.06
CA ALA A 438 2.89 8.94 -38.72
C ALA A 438 1.38 8.70 -38.64
N PHE A 439 0.82 7.95 -39.60
CA PHE A 439 -0.61 7.67 -39.68
C PHE A 439 -1.18 6.92 -38.46
N VAL A 440 -0.34 6.19 -37.73
CA VAL A 440 -0.76 5.46 -36.52
C VAL A 440 -1.22 6.44 -35.44
N LYS A 441 -0.53 7.57 -35.28
CA LYS A 441 -0.91 8.60 -34.30
C LYS A 441 -2.14 9.40 -34.73
N ASP A 442 -2.41 9.47 -36.02
CA ASP A 442 -3.50 10.26 -36.57
C ASP A 442 -4.80 9.47 -36.67
N LYS A 443 -4.72 8.17 -37.04
CA LYS A 443 -5.88 7.31 -37.32
C LYS A 443 -6.15 6.23 -36.28
N HIS A 444 -5.12 5.81 -35.55
CA HIS A 444 -5.15 4.63 -34.67
C HIS A 444 -4.58 4.96 -33.28
N ASP A 445 -4.80 6.19 -32.79
CA ASP A 445 -4.20 6.68 -31.54
C ASP A 445 -4.60 5.85 -30.32
N ASP A 446 -5.85 5.37 -30.27
CA ASP A 446 -6.35 4.55 -29.18
C ASP A 446 -5.68 3.16 -29.15
N ASP A 447 -5.57 2.49 -30.30
CA ASP A 447 -4.84 1.21 -30.41
C ASP A 447 -3.35 1.37 -30.12
N PHE A 448 -2.76 2.50 -30.50
CA PHE A 448 -1.37 2.82 -30.18
C PHE A 448 -1.16 3.09 -28.69
N LYS A 449 -2.11 3.73 -28.01
CA LYS A 449 -2.12 3.87 -26.55
C LYS A 449 -2.27 2.52 -25.88
N ASP A 450 -3.15 1.64 -26.37
CA ASP A 450 -3.29 0.26 -25.86
C ASP A 450 -1.97 -0.51 -25.97
N LEU A 451 -1.32 -0.48 -27.14
CA LEU A 451 0.00 -1.10 -27.35
C LEU A 451 1.01 -0.61 -26.32
N LYS A 452 1.13 0.72 -26.13
CA LYS A 452 2.06 1.30 -25.16
C LYS A 452 1.75 0.90 -23.72
N ASN A 453 0.47 0.94 -23.35
CA ASN A 453 0.04 0.57 -22.02
C ASN A 453 0.32 -0.91 -21.75
N THR A 454 0.01 -1.78 -22.72
CA THR A 454 0.30 -3.21 -22.67
C THR A 454 1.80 -3.47 -22.53
N ALA A 455 2.64 -2.84 -23.37
CA ALA A 455 4.10 -2.96 -23.27
C ALA A 455 4.60 -2.52 -21.88
N LYS A 456 4.06 -1.43 -21.34
CA LYS A 456 4.44 -0.96 -20.00
C LYS A 456 4.02 -1.93 -18.90
N GLN A 457 2.84 -2.53 -19.02
CA GLN A 457 2.36 -3.56 -18.09
C GLN A 457 3.21 -4.84 -18.18
N MET A 458 3.66 -5.23 -19.37
CA MET A 458 4.58 -6.36 -19.56
C MET A 458 5.89 -6.11 -18.79
N GLU A 459 6.52 -4.94 -18.92
CA GLU A 459 7.76 -4.60 -18.20
C GLU A 459 7.62 -4.75 -16.67
N VAL A 460 6.55 -4.18 -16.13
CA VAL A 460 6.25 -4.25 -14.68
C VAL A 460 6.00 -5.69 -14.26
N THR A 461 5.24 -6.44 -15.06
CA THR A 461 4.85 -7.83 -14.73
C THR A 461 6.04 -8.78 -14.81
N VAL A 462 6.88 -8.69 -15.85
CA VAL A 462 8.10 -9.52 -15.97
C VAL A 462 9.02 -9.29 -14.77
N THR A 463 9.21 -8.04 -14.35
CA THR A 463 10.03 -7.71 -13.17
C THR A 463 9.45 -8.35 -11.91
N ALA A 464 8.15 -8.18 -11.68
CA ALA A 464 7.49 -8.73 -10.51
C ALA A 464 7.50 -10.27 -10.48
N GLN A 465 7.31 -10.91 -11.64
CA GLN A 465 7.36 -12.37 -11.75
C GLN A 465 8.77 -12.91 -11.58
N ARG A 466 9.80 -12.20 -12.08
CA ARG A 466 11.19 -12.52 -11.80
C ARG A 466 11.47 -12.50 -10.29
N ASP A 467 11.01 -11.47 -9.60
CA ASP A 467 11.18 -11.37 -8.14
C ASP A 467 10.40 -12.45 -7.39
N ARG A 468 9.23 -12.87 -7.91
CA ARG A 468 8.46 -13.99 -7.35
C ARG A 468 9.19 -15.32 -7.53
N VAL A 469 9.78 -15.56 -8.70
CA VAL A 469 10.61 -16.74 -8.95
C VAL A 469 11.90 -16.71 -8.12
N ASP A 470 12.55 -15.56 -7.92
CA ASP A 470 13.71 -15.46 -7.00
C ASP A 470 13.33 -15.83 -5.57
N ARG A 471 12.13 -15.44 -5.10
CA ARG A 471 11.62 -15.87 -3.79
C ARG A 471 11.34 -17.38 -3.71
N MET A 472 11.08 -18.07 -4.83
CA MET A 472 10.92 -19.53 -4.82
C MET A 472 12.20 -20.27 -4.40
N LEU A 473 13.39 -19.66 -4.52
CA LEU A 473 14.64 -20.26 -4.01
C LEU A 473 14.66 -20.40 -2.49
N ARG A 474 13.80 -19.66 -1.79
CA ARG A 474 13.61 -19.74 -0.33
C ARG A 474 12.58 -20.76 0.09
N SER A 475 11.91 -21.40 -0.87
CA SER A 475 10.79 -22.32 -0.65
C SER A 475 11.20 -23.74 -1.03
N ASP A 476 10.49 -24.75 -0.54
CA ASP A 476 10.55 -26.11 -1.09
C ASP A 476 9.36 -26.39 -2.02
N ARG A 477 8.88 -25.34 -2.70
CA ARG A 477 7.76 -25.42 -3.61
C ARG A 477 8.00 -26.45 -4.72
N ARG A 478 7.09 -27.42 -4.78
CA ARG A 478 7.00 -28.43 -5.83
C ARG A 478 5.70 -28.27 -6.61
N MET A 479 5.76 -28.48 -7.91
CA MET A 479 4.62 -28.34 -8.81
C MET A 479 4.46 -29.64 -9.60
N ALA A 480 3.21 -30.08 -9.79
CA ALA A 480 2.93 -31.14 -10.73
C ALA A 480 3.26 -30.67 -12.16
N TRP A 481 3.76 -31.57 -13.01
CA TRP A 481 4.12 -31.26 -14.39
C TRP A 481 2.99 -30.53 -15.15
N ALA A 482 1.75 -31.00 -15.04
CA ALA A 482 0.61 -30.36 -15.72
C ALA A 482 0.41 -28.88 -15.36
N HIS A 483 0.67 -28.51 -14.10
CA HIS A 483 0.59 -27.11 -13.66
C HIS A 483 1.77 -26.30 -14.18
N PHE A 484 2.98 -26.83 -14.07
CA PHE A 484 4.20 -26.20 -14.56
C PHE A 484 4.17 -25.99 -16.08
N GLU A 485 3.77 -27.01 -16.83
CA GLU A 485 3.63 -26.96 -18.29
C GLU A 485 2.66 -25.84 -18.72
N LYS A 486 1.50 -25.75 -18.06
CA LYS A 486 0.48 -24.75 -18.41
C LYS A 486 0.87 -23.33 -18.03
N TYR A 487 1.31 -23.11 -16.78
CA TYR A 487 1.45 -21.75 -16.23
C TYR A 487 2.89 -21.20 -16.24
N TYR A 488 3.87 -22.02 -16.58
CA TYR A 488 5.27 -21.61 -16.70
C TYR A 488 5.80 -21.82 -18.13
N VAL A 489 5.73 -23.04 -18.65
CA VAL A 489 6.36 -23.40 -19.94
C VAL A 489 5.60 -22.82 -21.13
N ASN A 490 4.29 -23.08 -21.21
CA ASN A 490 3.44 -22.66 -22.34
C ASN A 490 2.77 -21.29 -22.10
N HIS A 491 3.05 -20.65 -20.99
CA HIS A 491 2.47 -19.35 -20.65
C HIS A 491 3.19 -18.22 -21.42
N GLY A 492 2.42 -17.33 -22.05
CA GLY A 492 2.94 -16.27 -22.92
C GLY A 492 4.05 -15.41 -22.32
N LEU A 493 3.89 -14.94 -21.08
CA LEU A 493 4.92 -14.17 -20.34
C LEU A 493 5.91 -15.04 -19.56
N MET A 494 5.44 -16.00 -18.75
CA MET A 494 6.30 -16.79 -17.86
C MET A 494 7.30 -17.69 -18.60
N SER A 495 7.03 -18.09 -19.84
CA SER A 495 7.94 -18.90 -20.66
C SER A 495 9.31 -18.23 -20.84
N TYR A 496 9.33 -16.89 -20.99
CA TYR A 496 10.57 -16.09 -21.08
C TYR A 496 11.46 -16.28 -19.85
N LEU A 497 10.86 -16.31 -18.65
CA LEU A 497 11.59 -16.54 -17.40
C LEU A 497 11.96 -18.02 -17.24
N THR A 498 11.02 -18.90 -17.58
CA THR A 498 11.11 -20.34 -17.29
C THR A 498 12.19 -21.04 -18.11
N HIS A 499 12.29 -20.73 -19.41
CA HIS A 499 13.20 -21.42 -20.33
C HIS A 499 14.69 -21.15 -20.03
N ASN A 500 15.01 -20.00 -19.45
CA ASN A 500 16.38 -19.60 -19.13
C ASN A 500 16.81 -19.97 -17.69
N LEU A 501 16.00 -20.78 -17.00
CA LEU A 501 16.25 -21.26 -15.64
C LEU A 501 16.49 -22.77 -15.62
N ILE A 502 17.21 -23.20 -14.59
CA ILE A 502 17.51 -24.60 -14.30
C ILE A 502 16.43 -25.15 -13.35
N TRP A 503 15.89 -26.32 -13.67
CA TRP A 503 14.80 -26.96 -12.91
C TRP A 503 15.19 -28.39 -12.53
N ASP A 504 14.67 -28.85 -11.40
CA ASP A 504 14.76 -30.24 -10.97
C ASP A 504 13.46 -30.96 -11.32
N PHE A 505 13.56 -32.02 -12.12
CA PHE A 505 12.47 -32.94 -12.43
C PHE A 505 12.65 -34.21 -11.59
N ALA A 506 11.73 -34.42 -10.66
CA ALA A 506 11.69 -35.61 -9.80
C ALA A 506 10.60 -36.57 -10.29
N ASP A 507 11.00 -37.79 -10.65
CA ASP A 507 10.10 -38.88 -11.04
C ASP A 507 10.67 -40.23 -10.57
N GLY A 508 9.80 -41.10 -10.02
CA GLY A 508 10.18 -42.44 -9.57
C GLY A 508 11.31 -42.50 -8.52
N GLY A 509 11.49 -41.44 -7.72
CA GLY A 509 12.59 -41.34 -6.74
C GLY A 509 13.94 -40.90 -7.34
N THR A 510 13.99 -40.61 -8.63
CA THR A 510 15.16 -40.03 -9.31
C THR A 510 14.92 -38.55 -9.58
N THR A 511 15.95 -37.72 -9.40
CA THR A 511 15.91 -36.29 -9.74
C THR A 511 16.89 -36.01 -10.86
N GLN A 512 16.40 -35.36 -11.92
CA GLN A 512 17.21 -34.88 -13.03
C GLN A 512 17.16 -33.35 -13.08
N THR A 513 18.33 -32.73 -13.05
CA THR A 513 18.44 -31.28 -13.21
C THR A 513 18.55 -30.94 -14.70
N VAL A 514 17.71 -30.02 -15.17
CA VAL A 514 17.50 -29.73 -16.60
C VAL A 514 17.35 -28.24 -16.88
N LEU A 515 17.61 -27.84 -18.12
CA LEU A 515 17.31 -26.51 -18.66
C LEU A 515 16.69 -26.67 -20.06
N PHE A 516 15.79 -25.75 -20.44
CA PHE A 516 15.17 -25.77 -21.76
C PHE A 516 16.06 -25.06 -22.78
N TYR A 517 16.55 -25.80 -23.78
CA TYR A 517 17.41 -25.24 -24.82
C TYR A 517 17.16 -25.95 -26.15
N ASN A 518 17.13 -25.19 -27.25
CA ASN A 518 16.85 -25.69 -28.60
C ASN A 518 15.57 -26.54 -28.69
N GLY A 519 14.50 -26.13 -27.99
CA GLY A 519 13.18 -26.78 -28.07
C GLY A 519 13.02 -28.04 -27.23
N GLN A 520 13.99 -28.38 -26.36
CA GLN A 520 13.93 -29.57 -25.51
C GLN A 520 14.51 -29.31 -24.12
N TRP A 521 14.03 -30.07 -23.14
CA TRP A 521 14.64 -30.14 -21.81
C TRP A 521 15.87 -31.04 -21.87
N GLN A 522 16.99 -30.56 -21.34
CA GLN A 522 18.23 -31.32 -21.35
C GLN A 522 19.10 -31.05 -20.12
N THR A 523 19.93 -32.01 -19.76
CA THR A 523 20.92 -31.87 -18.68
C THR A 523 22.11 -31.00 -19.12
N ASN A 524 22.99 -30.65 -18.19
CA ASN A 524 24.24 -29.94 -18.47
C ASN A 524 25.25 -30.70 -19.36
N LYS A 525 24.94 -31.96 -19.71
CA LYS A 525 25.69 -32.78 -20.68
C LYS A 525 24.97 -32.89 -22.03
N GLY A 526 23.91 -32.11 -22.26
CA GLY A 526 23.11 -32.14 -23.48
C GLY A 526 22.24 -33.40 -23.65
N GLN A 527 22.03 -34.18 -22.58
CA GLN A 527 21.16 -35.35 -22.65
C GLN A 527 19.70 -34.92 -22.53
N ALA A 528 18.88 -35.27 -23.52
CA ALA A 528 17.46 -34.93 -23.53
C ALA A 528 16.70 -35.66 -22.41
N VAL A 529 15.84 -34.92 -21.71
CA VAL A 529 14.97 -35.40 -20.64
C VAL A 529 13.53 -35.13 -21.03
N LYS A 530 12.66 -36.13 -20.89
CA LYS A 530 11.22 -35.97 -21.16
C LYS A 530 10.45 -36.11 -19.86
N PRO A 531 9.67 -35.09 -19.46
CA PRO A 531 8.82 -35.19 -18.29
C PRO A 531 7.67 -36.17 -18.53
N THR A 532 7.26 -36.82 -17.46
CA THR A 532 6.08 -37.70 -17.39
C THR A 532 4.93 -36.98 -16.67
N PRO A 533 3.68 -37.46 -16.78
CA PRO A 533 2.58 -36.90 -15.99
C PRO A 533 2.79 -36.95 -14.47
N GLN A 534 3.67 -37.84 -13.98
CA GLN A 534 4.03 -38.00 -12.56
C GLN A 534 5.18 -37.10 -12.13
N THR A 535 5.84 -36.43 -13.08
CA THR A 535 7.00 -35.57 -12.78
C THR A 535 6.60 -34.42 -11.85
N SER A 536 7.34 -34.31 -10.76
CA SER A 536 7.30 -33.17 -9.84
C SER A 536 8.44 -32.23 -10.18
N VAL A 537 8.12 -30.94 -10.36
CA VAL A 537 9.08 -29.90 -10.75
C VAL A 537 9.36 -28.97 -9.58
N SER A 538 10.64 -28.64 -9.35
CA SER A 538 11.07 -27.59 -8.42
C SER A 538 12.19 -26.75 -9.02
N LEU A 539 12.35 -25.52 -8.55
CA LEU A 539 13.45 -24.67 -8.99
C LEU A 539 14.77 -25.19 -8.41
N TRP A 540 15.77 -25.39 -9.27
CA TRP A 540 17.08 -25.89 -8.84
C TRP A 540 17.82 -24.83 -8.01
N HIS A 541 18.49 -25.25 -6.94
CA HIS A 541 19.28 -24.38 -6.08
C HIS A 541 20.72 -24.91 -5.95
N PRO A 542 21.76 -24.07 -6.12
CA PRO A 542 23.15 -24.53 -6.03
C PRO A 542 23.56 -25.07 -4.65
N VAL A 543 22.93 -24.67 -3.54
CA VAL A 543 23.33 -25.10 -2.19
C VAL A 543 23.17 -26.60 -1.94
N VAL A 544 22.27 -27.25 -2.69
CA VAL A 544 22.05 -28.70 -2.61
C VAL A 544 22.86 -29.48 -3.67
N SER A 545 23.74 -28.81 -4.41
CA SER A 545 24.53 -29.38 -5.50
C SER A 545 26.02 -29.40 -5.18
N SER A 546 26.73 -30.35 -5.78
CA SER A 546 28.19 -30.37 -5.69
C SER A 546 28.81 -29.20 -6.48
N VAL A 547 30.00 -28.77 -6.06
CA VAL A 547 30.77 -27.71 -6.73
C VAL A 547 31.00 -28.03 -8.22
N ASP A 548 31.29 -29.29 -8.54
CA ASP A 548 31.48 -29.76 -9.93
C ASP A 548 30.20 -29.62 -10.78
N THR A 549 29.04 -29.96 -10.21
CA THR A 549 27.75 -29.82 -10.89
C THR A 549 27.43 -28.35 -11.16
N ILE A 550 27.66 -27.48 -10.17
CA ILE A 550 27.46 -26.03 -10.30
C ILE A 550 28.37 -25.48 -11.40
N LYS A 551 29.65 -25.85 -11.38
CA LYS A 551 30.62 -25.42 -12.40
C LYS A 551 30.19 -25.85 -13.81
N THR A 552 29.79 -27.12 -13.97
CA THR A 552 29.33 -27.64 -15.26
C THR A 552 28.13 -26.87 -15.81
N TRP A 553 27.18 -26.49 -14.94
CA TRP A 553 26.06 -25.62 -15.33
C TRP A 553 26.52 -24.20 -15.73
N ARG A 554 27.45 -23.60 -14.98
CA ARG A 554 28.01 -22.27 -15.32
C ARG A 554 28.73 -22.29 -16.67
N ASP A 555 29.49 -23.34 -16.94
CA ASP A 555 30.20 -23.54 -18.20
C ASP A 555 29.19 -23.69 -19.34
N PHE A 556 28.17 -24.53 -19.17
CA PHE A 556 27.08 -24.72 -20.13
C PHE A 556 26.37 -23.39 -20.48
N LEU A 557 25.98 -22.60 -19.46
CA LEU A 557 25.33 -21.30 -19.66
C LEU A 557 26.24 -20.32 -20.41
N THR A 558 27.53 -20.31 -20.08
CA THR A 558 28.52 -19.41 -20.69
C THR A 558 28.82 -19.78 -22.14
N GLU A 559 28.97 -21.07 -22.42
CA GLU A 559 29.21 -21.60 -23.77
C GLU A 559 28.04 -21.28 -24.71
N HIS A 560 26.81 -21.48 -24.23
CA HIS A 560 25.60 -21.25 -25.02
C HIS A 560 25.06 -19.81 -24.97
N GLN A 561 25.76 -18.89 -24.28
CA GLN A 561 25.35 -17.50 -24.07
C GLN A 561 23.92 -17.34 -23.52
N ILE A 562 23.54 -18.22 -22.60
CA ILE A 562 22.21 -18.20 -21.96
C ILE A 562 22.26 -17.25 -20.76
N VAL A 563 21.54 -16.13 -20.86
CA VAL A 563 21.41 -15.16 -19.78
C VAL A 563 20.29 -15.57 -18.83
N GLN A 564 20.62 -15.84 -17.57
CA GLN A 564 19.62 -16.16 -16.57
C GLN A 564 18.86 -14.90 -16.11
N PRO A 565 17.53 -14.95 -15.95
CA PRO A 565 16.74 -13.79 -15.51
C PRO A 565 16.99 -13.38 -14.05
N LEU A 566 17.68 -14.24 -13.29
CA LEU A 566 18.12 -14.01 -11.90
C LEU A 566 19.41 -14.80 -11.64
N LYS A 567 20.16 -14.45 -10.59
CA LYS A 567 21.32 -15.22 -10.14
C LYS A 567 20.87 -16.58 -9.60
N GLN A 568 20.99 -17.63 -10.43
CA GLN A 568 20.68 -19.02 -10.05
C GLN A 568 21.96 -19.88 -10.03
N ALA A 569 22.59 -20.17 -11.17
CA ALA A 569 23.85 -20.93 -11.21
C ALA A 569 25.03 -20.14 -10.63
N PHE A 570 24.99 -18.83 -10.78
CA PHE A 570 25.96 -17.87 -10.22
C PHE A 570 25.48 -17.30 -8.88
N ARG A 571 24.56 -17.99 -8.19
CA ARG A 571 24.08 -17.56 -6.89
C ARG A 571 25.12 -17.85 -5.82
N GLU A 572 25.26 -16.90 -4.90
CA GLU A 572 26.04 -17.04 -3.68
C GLU A 572 25.42 -18.13 -2.78
N VAL A 573 26.27 -18.98 -2.19
CA VAL A 573 25.85 -20.08 -1.33
C VAL A 573 26.46 -19.89 0.05
N TYR A 574 25.64 -19.98 1.09
CA TYR A 574 26.08 -19.84 2.48
C TYR A 574 25.78 -21.15 3.21
N LEU A 575 26.84 -21.90 3.51
CA LEU A 575 26.77 -23.09 4.34
C LEU A 575 27.02 -22.71 5.80
N LEU A 576 26.45 -23.50 6.72
CA LEU A 576 26.73 -23.37 8.15
C LEU A 576 28.22 -23.64 8.41
N THR A 577 28.85 -22.77 9.19
CA THR A 577 30.27 -22.91 9.58
C THR A 577 30.40 -23.59 10.94
N ASP A 578 31.56 -24.17 11.23
CA ASP A 578 31.84 -24.79 12.54
C ASP A 578 31.71 -23.79 13.70
N ALA A 579 32.04 -22.52 13.46
CA ALA A 579 31.87 -21.44 14.44
C ALA A 579 30.39 -21.19 14.77
N GLU A 580 29.51 -21.22 13.77
CA GLU A 580 28.06 -21.06 13.96
C GLU A 580 27.40 -22.31 14.54
N ALA A 581 27.92 -23.50 14.23
CA ALA A 581 27.51 -24.73 14.90
C ALA A 581 27.84 -24.69 16.41
N SER A 582 28.93 -24.00 16.78
CA SER A 582 29.36 -23.83 18.17
C SER A 582 28.53 -22.79 18.94
N THR A 583 28.07 -21.72 18.29
CA THR A 583 27.16 -20.71 18.90
C THR A 583 25.74 -21.23 19.06
N LYS A 584 25.40 -22.34 18.40
CA LYS A 584 24.11 -23.03 18.40
C LYS A 584 22.98 -22.23 17.78
N ASN A 585 22.46 -21.21 18.46
CA ASN A 585 21.14 -20.64 18.16
C ASN A 585 21.19 -19.26 17.47
N TYR A 586 22.38 -18.75 17.13
CA TYR A 586 22.54 -17.51 16.36
C TYR A 586 23.81 -17.48 15.50
N SER A 587 23.78 -16.69 14.43
CA SER A 587 24.95 -16.36 13.61
C SER A 587 25.37 -14.90 13.82
N ASN A 588 26.67 -14.68 14.03
CA ASN A 588 27.31 -13.36 14.09
C ASN A 588 27.95 -12.93 12.76
N ARG A 589 27.76 -13.69 11.67
CA ARG A 589 28.48 -13.47 10.41
C ARG A 589 28.25 -12.08 9.81
N MET A 590 27.09 -11.47 10.11
CA MET A 590 26.69 -10.14 9.66
C MET A 590 26.39 -9.18 10.84
N ALA A 591 26.99 -9.44 12.00
CA ALA A 591 26.91 -8.57 13.17
C ALA A 591 27.93 -7.42 13.10
N ALA A 592 27.74 -6.40 13.94
CA ALA A 592 28.62 -5.25 14.10
C ALA A 592 28.83 -4.38 12.83
N HIS A 593 27.81 -4.29 11.96
CA HIS A 593 27.80 -3.34 10.85
C HIS A 593 26.92 -2.12 11.14
N VAL A 594 27.33 -0.95 10.64
CA VAL A 594 26.54 0.28 10.73
C VAL A 594 25.81 0.51 9.41
N LEU A 595 24.48 0.45 9.42
CA LEU A 595 23.64 0.59 8.23
C LEU A 595 22.91 1.92 8.21
N LYS A 596 22.77 2.51 7.01
CA LYS A 596 21.80 3.58 6.73
C LYS A 596 20.39 3.01 6.87
N GLN A 597 19.68 3.41 7.93
CA GLN A 597 18.45 2.75 8.37
C GLN A 597 17.34 2.78 7.31
N HIS A 598 17.14 3.92 6.64
CA HIS A 598 16.12 4.05 5.59
C HIS A 598 16.42 3.17 4.37
N GLN A 599 17.69 3.05 4.00
CA GLN A 599 18.13 2.20 2.89
C GLN A 599 17.96 0.73 3.25
N PHE A 600 18.37 0.32 4.45
CA PHE A 600 18.12 -1.01 5.00
C PHE A 600 16.64 -1.36 4.99
N ASN A 601 15.77 -0.48 5.52
CA ASN A 601 14.33 -0.70 5.55
C ASN A 601 13.72 -0.88 4.15
N GLN A 602 14.19 -0.12 3.15
CA GLN A 602 13.75 -0.28 1.78
C GLN A 602 14.19 -1.64 1.19
N LEU A 603 15.44 -2.04 1.39
CA LEU A 603 15.94 -3.34 0.93
C LEU A 603 15.20 -4.50 1.61
N ALA A 604 15.06 -4.46 2.93
CA ALA A 604 14.32 -5.43 3.73
C ALA A 604 12.89 -5.61 3.17
N LYS A 605 12.15 -4.51 2.96
CA LYS A 605 10.80 -4.54 2.38
C LYS A 605 10.76 -5.17 0.99
N THR A 606 11.71 -4.84 0.10
CA THR A 606 11.75 -5.45 -1.24
C THR A 606 12.03 -6.95 -1.22
N ARG A 607 12.68 -7.43 -0.15
CA ARG A 607 12.96 -8.85 0.08
C ARG A 607 11.88 -9.55 0.92
N GLY A 608 10.78 -8.88 1.23
CA GLY A 608 9.66 -9.43 2.01
C GLY A 608 9.85 -9.39 3.53
N TRP A 609 10.95 -8.81 4.03
CA TRP A 609 11.18 -8.66 5.46
C TRP A 609 10.33 -7.53 6.04
N LYS A 610 9.81 -7.75 7.24
CA LYS A 610 9.09 -6.77 8.04
C LYS A 610 10.08 -6.08 8.97
N TYR A 611 10.20 -4.76 8.85
CA TYR A 611 11.03 -3.95 9.72
C TYR A 611 10.36 -2.59 9.97
N SER A 612 10.39 -2.14 11.22
CA SER A 612 9.92 -0.82 11.64
C SER A 612 11.11 0.09 11.89
N LEU A 613 11.01 1.34 11.45
CA LEU A 613 12.08 2.31 11.71
C LEU A 613 12.19 2.58 13.22
N LEU A 614 13.42 2.64 13.72
CA LEU A 614 13.77 3.04 15.09
C LEU A 614 13.93 4.57 15.14
N GLY A 615 13.28 5.19 16.13
CA GLY A 615 13.28 6.63 16.34
C GLY A 615 13.99 7.06 17.62
N ALA A 616 14.40 8.32 17.66
CA ALA A 616 15.02 9.00 18.79
C ALA A 616 13.98 9.46 19.84
N PHE A 617 12.86 8.75 19.94
CA PHE A 617 11.76 9.01 20.87
C PHE A 617 11.41 7.71 21.58
N ASP A 618 10.93 7.82 22.82
CA ASP A 618 10.50 6.66 23.60
C ASP A 618 9.20 6.08 23.02
N ASP A 619 9.33 4.97 22.30
CA ASP A 619 8.23 4.14 21.82
C ASP A 619 8.15 2.78 22.53
N GLY A 620 8.89 2.64 23.64
CA GLY A 620 9.02 1.40 24.41
C GLY A 620 9.91 0.32 23.77
N ARG A 621 10.69 0.64 22.73
CA ARG A 621 11.64 -0.29 22.08
C ARG A 621 13.07 0.23 22.13
N GLU A 622 13.98 -0.50 22.78
CA GLU A 622 15.42 -0.21 22.76
C GLU A 622 16.14 -0.84 21.54
N ASN A 623 15.62 -1.96 21.04
CA ASN A 623 16.16 -2.70 19.89
C ASN A 623 15.06 -3.02 18.88
N GLY A 624 15.45 -3.28 17.65
CA GLY A 624 14.56 -3.69 16.57
C GLY A 624 14.98 -5.02 15.96
N THR A 625 14.01 -5.70 15.37
CA THR A 625 14.26 -6.92 14.59
C THR A 625 13.62 -6.75 13.22
N ALA A 626 14.39 -7.05 12.17
CA ALA A 626 13.80 -7.32 10.87
C ALA A 626 13.43 -8.80 10.81
N GLU A 627 12.19 -9.10 10.41
CA GLU A 627 11.63 -10.45 10.47
C GLU A 627 11.19 -10.94 9.09
N LEU A 628 11.43 -12.21 8.77
CA LEU A 628 10.89 -12.87 7.59
C LEU A 628 10.23 -14.20 7.97
N ILE A 629 8.97 -14.35 7.62
CA ILE A 629 8.21 -15.59 7.83
C ILE A 629 8.52 -16.59 6.70
N LEU A 630 8.83 -17.82 7.08
CA LEU A 630 9.14 -18.96 6.22
C LEU A 630 8.09 -20.07 6.44
N ASN A 631 6.86 -19.81 5.98
CA ASN A 631 5.69 -20.65 6.25
C ASN A 631 5.90 -22.14 5.93
N GLU A 632 6.55 -22.46 4.82
CA GLU A 632 6.77 -23.84 4.38
C GLU A 632 7.67 -24.67 5.30
N TYR A 633 8.50 -23.99 6.11
CA TYR A 633 9.36 -24.64 7.08
C TYR A 633 8.83 -24.50 8.51
N GLY A 634 7.74 -23.76 8.74
CA GLY A 634 7.26 -23.44 10.08
C GLY A 634 8.22 -22.51 10.85
N LEU A 635 9.03 -21.72 10.16
CA LEU A 635 10.10 -20.90 10.76
C LEU A 635 9.89 -19.39 10.53
N GLN A 636 10.52 -18.60 11.38
CA GLN A 636 10.75 -17.16 11.21
C GLN A 636 12.25 -16.89 11.30
N ALA A 637 12.77 -16.12 10.36
CA ALA A 637 14.13 -15.58 10.44
C ALA A 637 14.10 -14.18 11.05
N GLU A 638 15.07 -13.89 11.90
CA GLU A 638 15.22 -12.64 12.61
C GLU A 638 16.61 -12.07 12.37
N TYR A 639 16.68 -10.79 11.99
CA TYR A 639 17.92 -10.03 11.94
C TYR A 639 17.85 -8.86 12.90
N TRP A 640 18.62 -8.97 13.98
CA TRP A 640 18.61 -8.04 15.09
C TRP A 640 19.40 -6.78 14.75
N VAL A 641 18.83 -5.63 15.10
CA VAL A 641 19.44 -4.32 14.93
C VAL A 641 19.23 -3.45 16.16
N ASN A 642 20.24 -2.68 16.51
CA ASN A 642 20.26 -1.80 17.66
C ASN A 642 20.29 -0.34 17.20
N GLU A 643 19.70 0.54 18.00
CA GLU A 643 19.81 1.97 17.76
C GLU A 643 21.25 2.48 17.90
N ILE A 644 21.59 3.51 17.12
CA ILE A 644 22.86 4.23 17.27
C ILE A 644 22.51 5.63 17.77
N ASN A 645 22.58 5.80 19.08
CA ASN A 645 22.36 7.07 19.75
C ASN A 645 23.60 7.97 19.62
N ALA A 646 23.79 8.54 18.44
CA ALA A 646 24.81 9.56 18.16
C ALA A 646 24.16 10.94 18.07
N GLU A 647 24.86 11.97 18.56
CA GLU A 647 24.38 13.36 18.53
C GLU A 647 23.99 13.78 17.10
N GLU A 648 22.79 14.36 16.96
CA GLU A 648 22.22 14.84 15.69
C GLU A 648 22.09 13.76 14.58
N ALA A 649 22.21 12.48 14.90
CA ALA A 649 22.12 11.40 13.92
C ALA A 649 20.68 10.94 13.64
N TYR A 650 19.71 11.85 13.67
CA TYR A 650 18.30 11.61 13.33
C TYR A 650 17.78 12.65 12.32
N ASN A 651 16.68 12.35 11.64
CA ASN A 651 16.06 13.26 10.68
C ASN A 651 15.00 14.18 11.34
N ASP A 652 14.43 15.13 10.59
CA ASP A 652 13.41 16.08 11.07
C ASP A 652 12.16 15.43 11.70
N THR A 653 11.94 14.13 11.47
CA THR A 653 10.84 13.35 12.05
C THR A 653 11.23 12.53 13.28
N GLY A 654 12.45 12.72 13.80
CA GLY A 654 12.98 12.00 14.95
C GLY A 654 13.31 10.54 14.66
N ILE A 655 13.57 10.15 13.41
CA ILE A 655 14.00 8.79 13.04
C ILE A 655 15.51 8.72 12.94
N TRP A 656 16.14 7.71 13.55
CA TRP A 656 17.60 7.51 13.48
C TRP A 656 18.06 7.31 12.02
N ASN A 657 19.16 7.96 11.65
CA ASN A 657 19.77 7.84 10.33
C ASN A 657 20.50 6.49 10.17
N TYR A 658 21.02 5.95 11.28
CA TYR A 658 21.83 4.73 11.31
C TYR A 658 21.34 3.72 12.34
N VAL A 659 21.62 2.45 12.11
CA VAL A 659 21.43 1.34 13.06
C VAL A 659 22.63 0.40 13.02
N ALA A 660 22.92 -0.26 14.13
CA ALA A 660 23.97 -1.26 14.23
C ALA A 660 23.35 -2.67 14.08
N THR A 661 23.98 -3.55 13.31
CA THR A 661 23.52 -4.92 13.15
C THR A 661 24.06 -5.83 14.24
N ASP A 662 23.30 -6.85 14.59
CA ASP A 662 23.69 -7.88 15.55
C ASP A 662 23.40 -9.27 14.95
N GLN A 663 22.70 -10.13 15.69
CA GLN A 663 22.57 -11.55 15.39
C GLN A 663 21.52 -11.87 14.31
N VAL A 664 21.77 -12.94 13.57
CA VAL A 664 20.75 -13.65 12.79
C VAL A 664 20.28 -14.87 13.57
N ARG A 665 18.96 -15.02 13.75
CA ARG A 665 18.32 -16.12 14.48
C ARG A 665 17.18 -16.74 13.70
N PHE A 666 16.83 -17.96 14.06
CA PHE A 666 15.64 -18.65 13.56
C PHE A 666 14.76 -19.06 14.72
N THR A 667 13.48 -18.75 14.63
CA THR A 667 12.46 -19.11 15.63
C THR A 667 11.37 -19.95 14.99
N ARG A 668 10.72 -20.81 15.79
CA ARG A 668 9.52 -21.53 15.35
C ARG A 668 8.33 -20.58 15.29
N LEU A 669 7.52 -20.71 14.23
CA LEU A 669 6.27 -19.94 14.13
C LEU A 669 5.27 -20.35 15.22
N ASP A 670 5.29 -21.62 15.64
CA ASP A 670 4.56 -22.11 16.79
C ASP A 670 5.37 -21.89 18.08
N GLY A 671 4.95 -20.91 18.89
CA GLY A 671 5.51 -20.67 20.21
C GLY A 671 6.74 -19.76 20.27
N GLY A 672 7.37 -19.41 19.15
CA GLY A 672 8.46 -18.42 19.09
C GLY A 672 9.80 -18.91 19.65
N GLU A 673 9.96 -20.22 19.87
CA GLU A 673 11.19 -20.80 20.39
C GLU A 673 12.34 -20.66 19.38
N THR A 674 13.50 -20.17 19.82
CA THR A 674 14.71 -20.13 19.00
C THR A 674 15.25 -21.54 18.79
N ILE A 675 15.54 -21.89 17.53
CA ILE A 675 16.10 -23.21 17.17
C ILE A 675 17.60 -23.15 16.93
N ASP A 676 18.26 -24.29 17.10
CA ASP A 676 19.67 -24.44 16.75
C ASP A 676 19.84 -24.34 15.23
N LEU A 677 20.88 -23.63 14.78
CA LEU A 677 21.19 -23.39 13.38
C LEU A 677 21.44 -24.69 12.60
N ILE A 678 21.82 -25.77 13.29
CA ILE A 678 22.03 -27.09 12.69
C ILE A 678 20.70 -27.70 12.20
N ASP A 679 19.59 -27.33 12.85
CA ASP A 679 18.25 -27.83 12.54
C ASP A 679 17.55 -26.98 11.48
N VAL A 680 18.15 -25.84 11.08
CA VAL A 680 17.64 -25.00 10.00
C VAL A 680 17.96 -25.66 8.65
N PRO A 681 16.97 -25.89 7.77
CA PRO A 681 17.23 -26.46 6.46
C PRO A 681 18.21 -25.59 5.64
N VAL A 682 19.06 -26.24 4.85
CA VAL A 682 20.20 -25.57 4.20
C VAL A 682 19.78 -24.49 3.18
N LYS A 683 18.65 -24.70 2.47
CA LYS A 683 18.10 -23.72 1.51
C LYS A 683 17.67 -22.41 2.21
N PRO A 684 16.73 -22.42 3.17
CA PRO A 684 16.35 -21.20 3.87
C PRO A 684 17.52 -20.56 4.61
N PHE A 685 18.42 -21.34 5.25
CA PHE A 685 19.63 -20.76 5.87
C PHE A 685 20.46 -19.97 4.85
N SER A 686 20.81 -20.59 3.71
CA SER A 686 21.63 -19.95 2.69
C SER A 686 20.99 -18.66 2.15
N GLU A 687 19.68 -18.68 1.95
CA GLU A 687 18.94 -17.55 1.40
C GLU A 687 18.76 -16.39 2.38
N ILE A 688 18.55 -16.69 3.67
CA ILE A 688 18.52 -15.67 4.71
C ILE A 688 19.88 -15.00 4.85
N MET A 689 20.96 -15.79 4.86
CA MET A 689 22.33 -15.26 4.93
C MET A 689 22.66 -14.40 3.70
N ARG A 690 22.15 -14.76 2.53
CA ARG A 690 22.26 -13.96 1.31
C ARG A 690 21.52 -12.63 1.39
N ASP A 691 20.33 -12.61 1.99
CA ASP A 691 19.57 -11.38 2.21
C ASP A 691 20.28 -10.43 3.18
N VAL A 692 20.80 -10.95 4.30
CA VAL A 692 21.52 -10.10 5.27
C VAL A 692 22.88 -9.63 4.73
N ASP A 693 23.60 -10.43 3.94
CA ASP A 693 24.79 -9.98 3.19
C ASP A 693 24.44 -8.86 2.21
N LEU A 694 23.29 -8.93 1.53
CA LEU A 694 22.82 -7.84 0.68
C LEU A 694 22.52 -6.57 1.50
N PHE A 695 21.88 -6.70 2.66
CA PHE A 695 21.58 -5.56 3.53
C PHE A 695 22.86 -4.86 3.99
N VAL A 696 23.83 -5.62 4.48
CA VAL A 696 25.15 -5.09 4.87
C VAL A 696 25.88 -4.53 3.65
N GLY A 697 25.98 -5.31 2.58
CA GLY A 697 26.71 -4.98 1.35
C GLY A 697 26.19 -3.76 0.59
N VAL A 698 24.96 -3.30 0.85
CA VAL A 698 24.36 -2.13 0.17
C VAL A 698 24.07 -0.97 1.13
N ALA A 699 23.63 -1.25 2.36
CA ALA A 699 23.25 -0.21 3.32
C ALA A 699 24.38 0.17 4.28
N SER A 700 25.50 -0.56 4.33
CA SER A 700 26.63 -0.21 5.20
C SER A 700 27.20 1.15 4.86
N VAL A 701 27.48 1.97 5.89
CA VAL A 701 28.21 3.24 5.74
C VAL A 701 29.63 3.03 5.20
N GLY A 702 30.19 1.82 5.35
CA GLY A 702 31.48 1.44 4.77
C GLY A 702 31.50 1.41 3.24
N ASN A 703 30.34 1.41 2.57
CA ASN A 703 30.24 1.53 1.11
C ASN A 703 30.06 2.98 0.62
N ASP A 704 29.96 3.96 1.53
CA ASP A 704 29.79 5.36 1.16
C ASP A 704 31.16 6.05 1.00
N PRO A 705 31.55 6.44 -0.23
CA PRO A 705 32.81 7.16 -0.49
C PRO A 705 32.95 8.50 0.23
N ALA A 706 31.82 9.15 0.55
CA ALA A 706 31.79 10.49 1.14
C ALA A 706 31.70 10.46 2.68
N TRP A 707 31.65 9.28 3.28
CA TRP A 707 31.52 9.13 4.73
C TRP A 707 32.72 9.70 5.50
N GLN A 708 33.92 9.64 4.91
CA GLN A 708 35.15 10.12 5.53
C GLN A 708 35.08 11.62 5.89
N ASP A 709 34.33 12.40 5.10
CA ASP A 709 34.19 13.85 5.26
C ASP A 709 33.01 14.25 6.16
N THR A 710 32.09 13.31 6.46
CA THR A 710 30.84 13.57 7.20
C THR A 710 30.77 12.89 8.57
N GLY A 711 31.64 11.92 8.86
CA GLY A 711 31.48 10.96 9.98
C GLY A 711 32.05 11.33 11.35
N GLY A 712 32.41 12.59 11.64
CA GLY A 712 32.55 13.18 12.99
C GLY A 712 33.47 12.58 14.08
N VAL A 713 33.86 11.31 14.06
CA VAL A 713 34.59 10.64 15.17
C VAL A 713 35.65 9.65 14.64
N PRO A 714 36.86 9.60 15.22
CA PRO A 714 37.95 8.70 14.78
C PRO A 714 37.59 7.21 14.71
N ALA A 715 36.71 6.72 15.59
CA ALA A 715 36.28 5.31 15.61
C ALA A 715 35.57 4.88 14.29
N TYR A 716 34.84 5.80 13.65
CA TYR A 716 34.10 5.52 12.42
C TYR A 716 35.00 5.52 11.17
N ARG A 717 36.15 6.20 11.21
CA ARG A 717 37.16 6.12 10.13
C ARG A 717 37.82 4.74 10.07
N ASN A 718 38.15 4.18 11.23
CA ASN A 718 38.76 2.85 11.31
C ASN A 718 37.79 1.75 10.81
N TYR A 719 36.50 1.86 11.17
CA TYR A 719 35.47 0.96 10.64
C TYR A 719 35.35 1.06 9.11
N TRP A 720 35.26 2.28 8.55
CA TRP A 720 35.13 2.47 7.11
C TRP A 720 36.32 1.89 6.34
N GLN A 721 37.56 2.10 6.82
CA GLN A 721 38.76 1.59 6.16
C GLN A 721 38.85 0.05 6.23
N ALA A 722 38.55 -0.53 7.40
CA ALA A 722 38.54 -1.98 7.58
C ALA A 722 37.46 -2.66 6.72
N TYR A 723 36.28 -2.06 6.60
CA TYR A 723 35.21 -2.58 5.75
C TYR A 723 35.50 -2.37 4.25
N SER A 724 35.93 -1.18 3.85
CA SER A 724 36.16 -0.81 2.45
C SER A 724 37.21 -1.67 1.75
N PHE A 725 38.21 -2.15 2.48
CA PHE A 725 39.33 -2.91 1.94
C PHE A 725 39.57 -4.22 2.70
N GLY A 726 38.55 -4.70 3.42
CA GLY A 726 38.57 -5.94 4.20
C GLY A 726 38.52 -7.20 3.32
N ASP A 727 38.14 -8.33 3.89
CA ASP A 727 38.00 -9.58 3.12
C ASP A 727 36.74 -9.57 2.23
N LEU A 728 36.75 -10.40 1.19
CA LEU A 728 35.63 -10.49 0.25
C LEU A 728 34.45 -11.24 0.87
N SER A 729 33.26 -10.62 0.86
CA SER A 729 31.99 -11.34 1.11
C SER A 729 31.72 -12.39 0.02
N GLU A 730 30.78 -13.31 0.24
CA GLU A 730 30.44 -14.34 -0.76
C GLU A 730 29.98 -13.71 -2.09
N THR A 731 29.21 -12.62 -2.03
CA THR A 731 28.85 -11.84 -3.21
C THR A 731 30.09 -11.32 -3.95
N ALA A 732 31.08 -10.83 -3.23
CA ALA A 732 32.31 -10.32 -3.82
C ALA A 732 33.25 -11.43 -4.35
N LYS A 733 33.27 -12.60 -3.71
CA LYS A 733 33.97 -13.80 -4.22
C LYS A 733 33.35 -14.28 -5.53
N MET A 734 32.02 -14.30 -5.64
CA MET A 734 31.33 -14.62 -6.89
C MET A 734 31.68 -13.62 -8.01
N ARG A 735 31.69 -12.31 -7.70
CA ARG A 735 32.14 -11.29 -8.65
C ARG A 735 33.58 -11.51 -9.09
N LYS A 736 34.48 -11.86 -8.16
CA LYS A 736 35.88 -12.17 -8.47
C LYS A 736 35.97 -13.32 -9.47
N GLU A 737 35.24 -14.42 -9.25
CA GLU A 737 35.21 -15.57 -10.16
C GLU A 737 34.74 -15.17 -11.57
N ILE A 738 33.66 -14.39 -11.66
CA ILE A 738 33.14 -13.87 -12.93
C ILE A 738 34.19 -12.97 -13.62
N LEU A 739 34.79 -12.04 -12.88
CA LEU A 739 35.80 -11.12 -13.42
C LEU A 739 37.05 -11.86 -13.90
N THR A 740 37.50 -12.90 -13.18
CA THR A 740 38.64 -13.73 -13.59
C THR A 740 38.42 -14.35 -14.99
N ASN A 741 37.19 -14.77 -15.29
CA ASN A 741 36.84 -15.33 -16.59
C ASN A 741 36.54 -14.26 -17.65
N LEU A 742 36.00 -13.11 -17.23
CA LEU A 742 35.52 -12.06 -18.13
C LEU A 742 36.65 -11.12 -18.58
N VAL A 743 37.48 -10.62 -17.65
CA VAL A 743 38.53 -9.61 -17.92
C VAL A 743 39.46 -10.00 -19.08
N PRO A 744 39.92 -11.26 -19.22
CA PRO A 744 40.75 -11.66 -20.36
C PRO A 744 40.11 -11.45 -21.74
N ARG A 745 38.77 -11.40 -21.80
CA ARG A 745 37.98 -11.22 -23.03
C ARG A 745 37.60 -9.75 -23.29
N LEU A 746 37.93 -8.84 -22.37
CA LEU A 746 37.64 -7.41 -22.49
C LEU A 746 38.78 -6.64 -23.15
N LYS A 747 38.48 -5.42 -23.64
CA LYS A 747 39.49 -4.53 -24.24
C LYS A 747 40.61 -4.13 -23.28
N ILE A 748 40.35 -4.19 -21.97
CA ILE A 748 41.31 -3.87 -20.90
C ILE A 748 42.24 -5.03 -20.52
N SER A 749 42.14 -6.20 -21.17
CA SER A 749 42.86 -7.42 -20.79
C SER A 749 44.38 -7.29 -20.70
N LYS A 750 44.97 -6.35 -21.45
CA LYS A 750 46.43 -6.08 -21.43
C LYS A 750 46.90 -5.24 -20.25
N VAL A 751 45.97 -4.57 -19.57
CA VAL A 751 46.27 -3.59 -18.51
C VAL A 751 45.50 -3.86 -17.22
N ALA A 752 44.71 -4.95 -17.17
CA ALA A 752 43.90 -5.29 -16.02
C ALA A 752 44.09 -6.75 -15.62
N GLU A 753 44.31 -6.99 -14.33
CA GLU A 753 44.45 -8.34 -13.76
C GLU A 753 43.78 -8.44 -12.39
N ILE A 754 43.40 -9.66 -12.02
CA ILE A 754 42.89 -9.94 -10.67
C ILE A 754 44.08 -10.27 -9.77
N ARG A 755 44.30 -9.46 -8.73
CA ARG A 755 45.31 -9.68 -7.71
C ARG A 755 44.66 -9.69 -6.34
N ASP A 756 44.65 -10.86 -5.70
CA ASP A 756 43.99 -11.10 -4.41
C ASP A 756 42.52 -10.61 -4.41
N LYS A 757 42.18 -9.57 -3.65
CA LYS A 757 40.82 -9.00 -3.52
C LYS A 757 40.56 -7.79 -4.42
N PHE A 758 41.49 -7.48 -5.31
CA PHE A 758 41.44 -6.32 -6.19
C PHE A 758 41.42 -6.70 -7.67
N LEU A 759 40.68 -5.92 -8.46
CA LEU A 759 40.94 -5.76 -9.89
C LEU A 759 41.96 -4.63 -10.02
N VAL A 760 43.19 -4.99 -10.38
CA VAL A 760 44.30 -4.05 -10.57
C VAL A 760 44.29 -3.59 -12.02
N VAL A 761 44.29 -2.28 -12.24
CA VAL A 761 44.27 -1.64 -13.56
C VAL A 761 45.46 -0.71 -13.68
N GLN A 762 46.33 -0.97 -14.65
CA GLN A 762 47.46 -0.11 -14.99
C GLN A 762 47.00 0.95 -16.01
N GLY A 763 46.72 2.16 -15.51
CA GLY A 763 46.48 3.32 -16.37
C GLY A 763 47.79 3.90 -16.91
N LYS A 764 47.70 5.07 -17.57
CA LYS A 764 48.86 5.82 -18.06
C LYS A 764 49.44 6.78 -17.04
N LEU A 765 48.64 7.23 -16.06
CA LEU A 765 49.08 8.13 -15.00
C LEU A 765 49.45 7.36 -13.71
N ARG A 766 48.63 6.38 -13.30
CA ARG A 766 48.86 5.56 -12.09
C ARG A 766 48.38 4.11 -12.28
N THR A 767 48.73 3.25 -11.32
CA THR A 767 48.11 1.94 -11.14
C THR A 767 47.03 2.04 -10.08
N TYR A 768 45.88 1.43 -10.35
CA TYR A 768 44.67 1.50 -9.53
C TYR A 768 44.29 0.10 -9.03
N LYS A 769 43.98 -0.03 -7.74
CA LYS A 769 43.46 -1.25 -7.13
C LYS A 769 41.99 -1.05 -6.79
N ILE A 770 41.09 -1.63 -7.60
CA ILE A 770 39.64 -1.57 -7.37
C ILE A 770 39.26 -2.77 -6.48
N HIS A 771 38.80 -2.52 -5.26
CA HIS A 771 38.35 -3.59 -4.37
C HIS A 771 37.05 -4.21 -4.90
N ILE A 772 37.04 -5.53 -5.10
CA ILE A 772 35.94 -6.24 -5.79
C ILE A 772 34.63 -6.22 -4.97
N GLY A 773 34.74 -6.10 -3.65
CA GLY A 773 33.60 -6.04 -2.73
C GLY A 773 32.92 -4.67 -2.69
N SER A 774 33.66 -3.67 -2.21
CA SER A 774 33.19 -2.30 -1.96
C SER A 774 33.21 -1.40 -3.20
N THR A 775 33.91 -1.82 -4.26
CA THR A 775 34.20 -1.02 -5.46
C THR A 775 35.12 0.19 -5.22
N ASN A 776 35.65 0.36 -4.01
CA ASN A 776 36.54 1.45 -3.65
C ASN A 776 37.92 1.30 -4.30
N ILE A 777 38.58 2.42 -4.60
CA ILE A 777 39.80 2.46 -5.41
C ILE A 777 40.95 2.97 -4.56
N LEU A 778 42.08 2.27 -4.63
CA LEU A 778 43.37 2.74 -4.11
C LEU A 778 44.32 3.03 -5.29
N MET A 779 45.13 4.07 -5.18
CA MET A 779 46.17 4.43 -6.14
C MET A 779 47.55 4.02 -5.61
N GLU A 780 48.30 3.26 -6.40
CA GLU A 780 49.69 2.97 -6.10
C GLU A 780 50.59 4.19 -6.38
N PRO A 781 51.75 4.33 -5.68
CA PRO A 781 52.34 3.38 -4.73
C PRO A 781 51.95 3.58 -3.25
N ASN A 782 51.24 4.66 -2.91
CA ASN A 782 50.95 5.04 -1.52
C ASN A 782 49.58 4.56 -1.00
N ASP A 783 48.85 3.78 -1.79
CA ASP A 783 47.48 3.35 -1.51
C ASP A 783 46.56 4.52 -1.15
N GLN A 784 46.73 5.64 -1.87
CA GLN A 784 45.88 6.81 -1.71
C GLN A 784 44.48 6.50 -2.26
N TYR A 785 43.45 6.79 -1.46
CA TYR A 785 42.06 6.59 -1.88
C TYR A 785 41.69 7.50 -3.05
N LEU A 786 40.98 6.94 -4.03
CA LEU A 786 40.39 7.68 -5.16
C LEU A 786 38.87 7.54 -5.12
N CYS A 787 38.17 8.66 -4.91
CA CYS A 787 36.72 8.71 -4.89
C CYS A 787 36.18 8.96 -6.31
N ILE A 788 35.51 7.95 -6.87
CA ILE A 788 34.75 8.06 -8.12
C ILE A 788 33.31 7.65 -7.84
N VAL A 789 32.41 8.63 -7.94
CA VAL A 789 30.96 8.42 -7.80
C VAL A 789 30.38 8.15 -9.19
N PRO A 790 29.80 6.97 -9.45
CA PRO A 790 29.18 6.68 -10.75
C PRO A 790 28.00 7.63 -11.01
N ASP A 791 28.00 8.34 -12.13
CA ASP A 791 26.81 9.10 -12.56
C ASP A 791 25.77 8.12 -13.11
N ARG A 792 24.63 7.99 -12.42
CA ARG A 792 23.52 7.11 -12.79
C ARG A 792 22.94 7.38 -14.18
N LYS A 793 23.26 8.54 -14.80
CA LYS A 793 22.79 8.91 -16.15
C LYS A 793 23.76 8.54 -17.28
N THR A 794 24.98 8.12 -16.98
CA THR A 794 25.96 7.75 -18.02
C THR A 794 25.64 6.38 -18.64
N LYS A 795 25.81 6.29 -19.97
CA LYS A 795 25.58 5.06 -20.75
C LYS A 795 26.43 3.92 -20.19
N ASP A 796 25.81 2.76 -20.02
CA ASP A 796 26.48 1.58 -19.50
C ASP A 796 27.59 1.16 -20.48
N VAL A 797 28.86 1.33 -20.08
CA VAL A 797 30.03 0.97 -20.89
C VAL A 797 30.09 -0.55 -21.15
N THR A 798 29.25 -1.32 -20.44
CA THR A 798 29.10 -2.78 -20.57
C THR A 798 27.91 -3.22 -21.45
N GLU A 799 27.21 -2.30 -22.15
CA GLU A 799 26.01 -2.60 -22.97
C GLU A 799 26.18 -3.75 -24.00
N ASN A 800 27.42 -4.08 -24.40
CA ASN A 800 27.75 -5.16 -25.34
C ASN A 800 28.57 -6.30 -24.72
N VAL A 801 28.71 -6.33 -23.40
CA VAL A 801 29.45 -7.37 -22.69
C VAL A 801 28.46 -8.43 -22.22
N TYR A 802 28.64 -9.67 -22.65
CA TYR A 802 27.85 -10.78 -22.14
C TYR A 802 28.05 -10.93 -20.62
N LEU A 803 26.95 -10.85 -19.87
CA LEU A 803 26.87 -11.22 -18.47
C LEU A 803 25.93 -12.41 -18.35
N PRO A 804 26.28 -13.47 -17.58
CA PRO A 804 25.50 -14.69 -17.53
C PRO A 804 24.17 -14.55 -16.77
N PHE A 805 23.90 -13.37 -16.19
CA PHE A 805 22.66 -13.04 -15.51
C PHE A 805 22.45 -11.51 -15.48
N GLU A 806 21.21 -11.08 -15.22
CA GLU A 806 20.88 -9.67 -15.02
C GLU A 806 20.94 -9.26 -13.53
N GLY A 807 21.30 -7.99 -13.24
CA GLY A 807 21.02 -7.34 -11.94
C GLY A 807 22.15 -7.20 -10.91
N ASP A 808 23.44 -7.42 -11.25
CA ASP A 808 24.57 -7.09 -10.35
C ASP A 808 25.18 -5.72 -10.67
N ASN A 809 24.70 -4.70 -9.94
CA ASN A 809 25.21 -3.34 -10.07
C ASN A 809 26.67 -3.21 -9.62
N GLY A 810 27.12 -4.00 -8.64
CA GLY A 810 28.49 -3.94 -8.11
C GLY A 810 29.51 -4.37 -9.18
N LEU A 811 29.22 -5.46 -9.88
CA LEU A 811 30.02 -5.92 -11.01
C LEU A 811 30.12 -4.84 -12.11
N SER A 812 28.97 -4.25 -12.45
CA SER A 812 28.88 -3.19 -13.46
C SER A 812 29.70 -1.94 -13.08
N VAL A 813 29.67 -1.54 -11.80
CA VAL A 813 30.47 -0.43 -11.26
C VAL A 813 31.97 -0.74 -11.29
N VAL A 814 32.38 -1.95 -10.90
CA VAL A 814 33.80 -2.37 -10.97
C VAL A 814 34.31 -2.31 -12.40
N LEU A 815 33.55 -2.84 -13.36
CA LEU A 815 33.91 -2.80 -14.78
C LEU A 815 33.96 -1.36 -15.32
N SER A 816 32.94 -0.55 -15.03
CA SER A 816 32.90 0.86 -15.45
C SER A 816 34.12 1.65 -14.95
N LYS A 817 34.46 1.50 -13.66
CA LYS A 817 35.67 2.07 -13.07
C LYS A 817 36.94 1.55 -13.76
N ALA A 818 37.02 0.26 -14.03
CA ALA A 818 38.19 -0.33 -14.69
C ALA A 818 38.38 0.21 -16.12
N PHE A 819 37.31 0.34 -16.90
CA PHE A 819 37.38 0.94 -18.24
C PHE A 819 37.77 2.42 -18.20
N LEU A 820 37.20 3.19 -17.26
CA LEU A 820 37.55 4.60 -17.08
C LEU A 820 39.04 4.78 -16.72
N LEU A 821 39.54 3.97 -15.79
CA LEU A 821 40.91 4.07 -15.26
C LEU A 821 41.98 3.49 -16.20
N ALA A 822 41.61 2.57 -17.09
CA ALA A 822 42.52 2.09 -18.14
C ALA A 822 42.91 3.20 -19.14
N ASP A 823 42.06 4.22 -19.29
CA ASP A 823 42.27 5.41 -20.13
C ASP A 823 42.32 6.69 -19.25
N ASP A 824 42.99 6.62 -18.10
CA ASP A 824 43.03 7.70 -17.10
C ASP A 824 43.53 9.06 -17.64
N ASP A 825 44.37 9.06 -18.68
CA ASP A 825 44.85 10.27 -19.37
C ASP A 825 43.77 11.02 -20.16
N LYS A 826 42.64 10.36 -20.44
CA LYS A 826 41.49 10.93 -21.16
C LYS A 826 40.37 11.41 -20.24
N ILE A 827 40.51 11.26 -18.93
CA ILE A 827 39.50 11.70 -17.96
C ILE A 827 39.44 13.23 -17.97
N THR A 828 38.26 13.79 -18.21
CA THR A 828 38.02 15.25 -18.24
C THR A 828 37.33 15.80 -17.00
N ASP A 829 36.84 14.93 -16.10
CA ASP A 829 36.13 15.35 -14.89
C ASP A 829 37.09 16.05 -13.92
N PRO A 830 36.90 17.35 -13.62
CA PRO A 830 37.80 18.11 -12.77
C PRO A 830 37.86 17.56 -11.33
N THR A 831 36.81 16.90 -10.84
CA THR A 831 36.75 16.30 -9.50
C THR A 831 37.63 15.06 -9.38
N ILE A 832 37.82 14.32 -10.48
CA ILE A 832 38.71 13.15 -10.53
C ILE A 832 40.15 13.61 -10.80
N ILE A 833 40.34 14.53 -11.76
CA ILE A 833 41.67 15.05 -12.13
C ILE A 833 42.39 15.67 -10.93
N SER A 834 41.68 16.40 -10.07
CA SER A 834 42.27 17.02 -8.88
C SER A 834 42.84 15.97 -7.92
N GLN A 835 42.16 14.84 -7.74
CA GLN A 835 42.60 13.72 -6.90
C GLN A 835 43.80 12.98 -7.50
N LEU A 836 43.82 12.76 -8.83
CA LEU A 836 44.95 12.08 -9.51
C LEU A 836 46.27 12.86 -9.42
N LYS A 837 46.19 14.20 -9.32
CA LYS A 837 47.36 15.10 -9.26
C LYS A 837 47.93 15.29 -7.84
N MET A 838 47.19 14.95 -6.78
CA MET A 838 47.72 15.02 -5.41
C MET A 838 48.78 13.93 -5.22
N ARG A 839 50.05 14.32 -5.05
CA ARG A 839 51.17 13.40 -4.85
C ARG A 839 51.26 12.92 -3.40
#